data_AF-A0A2E7Y5K8-F1
#
_entry.id   AF-A0A2E7Y5K8-F1
#
_cell.length_a   1.000
_cell.length_b   1.000
_cell.length_c   1.000
_cell.angle_alpha   90.00
_cell.angle_beta   90.00
_cell.angle_gamma   90.00
#
_symmetry.space_group_name_H-M   'P 1'
#
loop_
_entity.id
_entity.type
_entity.pdbx_description
1 polymer ?
#
loop_
_entity_poly.entity_id
_entity_poly.type
_entity_poly.pdbx_seq_one_letter_code
_entity_poly.pdbx_strand_id
1 'polypeptide(L)'
;MLAMIFMALVASLTAVMAIVSEGNVRSAESAIRVSRSLSAAESGLRTAAWRLRRESSRFVVEAGDLEGGFGDRLWQGTWVAADGTVDTQPVDGYTVSAASGIGLMHAVYDAHLWHDDHGTVLENGISVDASLDEVSGIVYSQGVAVHDGANPPWFQLKYEMLADGSGVRVTSRGIDDGVQRLVQMDFLLEKRIEYALIGQSRIMIGKNVLVDGPVGALYGTVAGELTPDNGDPIVLRSDFYDLDSTTLDPLLDAFHAIVESDDADGDGRLRPGHAGEGEALASNPSLQDHDGDQYVDDFDLFLGVFDVDDDDLVVYDSDMAQTAGYGVLTDEFDADNDLAAMLDAADPDRNGDGVIDGLDTAMGLNDGVLDARDRYAKIRGHMSFAVDSTDWESARSASWQSRAEGVVRTDQIHPPASFNVAEPELVSLTSEMFLNSTTWYEDKANLASSFVSQVAGNGGWSGETTDPESVPWGSSGSYDLFDRQVYRNMIFGDVKIPMGTNALFVDCYFIGVAWIETTEDCTNVDWNYVGAREFGPGNVPQLRFPEMTVDINGMTYSDTTPFSNNLRFDGCTFLGTLAGDRPLEYTHWRNKVQLTGNSRFFIDPEDADLLAEPDAAVLQGILLAMPEADREEMAKTSMMLPGWSVDVGNFDSDTTTKVKLSGTIVTGLIDVRGSADVHGTLMTTFRPTETQGPLYYGGTPDAFNTTLGYFGPEDGDAEGVDVNDPGFGGFGQITIRYDEAAKLPDGIPWPLTASPESPSWYEGGLW
;
A
#
# COMPACT_ATOMS: atom_id res chain seq x y z
N MET A 1 -43.52 -77.38 16.48
CA MET A 1 -42.25 -77.47 15.75
C MET A 1 -41.98 -76.21 14.92
N LEU A 2 -42.91 -75.78 14.05
CA LEU A 2 -42.79 -74.53 13.27
C LEU A 2 -42.52 -73.28 14.13
N ALA A 3 -43.23 -73.12 15.25
CA ALA A 3 -43.05 -71.99 16.16
C ALA A 3 -41.65 -71.91 16.80
N MET A 4 -41.02 -73.05 17.08
CA MET A 4 -39.64 -73.06 17.61
C MET A 4 -38.61 -72.69 16.53
N ILE A 5 -38.86 -73.09 15.28
CA ILE A 5 -38.00 -72.71 14.15
C ILE A 5 -38.10 -71.21 13.89
N PHE A 6 -39.30 -70.64 13.95
CA PHE A 6 -39.50 -69.19 13.85
C PHE A 6 -38.84 -68.42 15.00
N MET A 7 -38.94 -68.89 16.25
CA MET A 7 -38.24 -68.23 17.37
C MET A 7 -36.72 -68.31 17.21
N ALA A 8 -36.17 -69.43 16.74
CA ALA A 8 -34.73 -69.55 16.49
C ALA A 8 -34.26 -68.62 15.37
N LEU A 9 -35.01 -68.52 14.27
CA LEU A 9 -34.73 -67.60 13.17
C LEU A 9 -34.77 -66.13 13.61
N VAL A 10 -35.82 -65.73 14.33
CA VAL A 10 -35.96 -64.36 14.85
C VAL A 10 -34.85 -64.03 15.85
N ALA A 11 -34.52 -64.94 16.76
CA ALA A 11 -33.41 -64.75 17.70
C ALA A 11 -32.05 -64.62 16.99
N SER A 12 -31.79 -65.44 15.97
CA SER A 12 -30.55 -65.34 15.17
C SER A 12 -30.47 -64.05 14.37
N LEU A 13 -31.59 -63.60 13.77
CA LEU A 13 -31.65 -62.35 13.01
C LEU A 13 -31.44 -61.15 13.94
N THR A 14 -32.07 -61.17 15.11
CA THR A 14 -31.92 -60.12 16.13
C THR A 14 -30.47 -60.04 16.62
N ALA A 15 -29.81 -61.19 16.85
CA ALA A 15 -28.40 -61.23 17.23
C ALA A 15 -27.48 -60.68 16.13
N VAL A 16 -27.72 -61.04 14.86
CA VAL A 16 -26.96 -60.51 13.72
C VAL A 16 -27.16 -59.00 13.58
N MET A 17 -28.41 -58.52 13.68
CA MET A 17 -28.71 -57.08 13.62
C MET A 17 -28.05 -56.32 14.78
N ALA A 18 -28.00 -56.90 15.99
CA ALA A 18 -27.31 -56.29 17.13
C ALA A 18 -25.80 -56.17 16.88
N ILE A 19 -25.15 -57.21 16.33
CA ILE A 19 -23.71 -57.18 16.00
C ILE A 19 -23.42 -56.16 14.89
N VAL A 20 -24.24 -56.13 13.84
CA VAL A 20 -24.08 -55.14 12.74
C VAL A 20 -24.32 -53.72 13.26
N SER A 21 -25.31 -53.52 14.12
CA SER A 21 -25.57 -52.23 14.76
C SER A 21 -24.40 -51.79 15.65
N GLU A 22 -23.82 -52.71 16.44
CA GLU A 22 -22.64 -52.42 17.26
C GLU A 22 -21.42 -52.07 16.38
N GLY A 23 -21.23 -52.78 15.27
CA GLY A 23 -20.22 -52.46 14.26
C GLY A 23 -20.40 -51.05 13.68
N ASN A 24 -21.62 -50.72 13.25
CA ASN A 24 -21.94 -49.40 12.70
C ASN A 24 -21.72 -48.27 13.72
N VAL A 25 -22.11 -48.47 14.99
CA VAL A 25 -21.90 -47.48 16.05
C VAL A 25 -20.42 -47.26 16.30
N ARG A 26 -19.61 -48.33 16.38
CA ARG A 26 -18.16 -48.21 16.55
C ARG A 26 -17.48 -47.53 15.37
N SER A 27 -17.90 -47.83 14.14
CA SER A 27 -17.38 -47.16 12.94
C SER A 27 -17.75 -45.68 12.90
N ALA A 28 -19.00 -45.33 13.23
CA ALA A 28 -19.44 -43.94 13.31
C ALA A 28 -18.68 -43.18 14.40
N GLU A 29 -18.52 -43.77 15.58
CA GLU A 29 -17.74 -43.18 16.67
C GLU A 29 -16.27 -42.98 16.28
N SER A 30 -15.65 -43.96 15.60
CA SER A 30 -14.28 -43.83 15.10
C SER A 30 -14.16 -42.70 14.07
N ALA A 31 -15.13 -42.57 13.15
CA ALA A 31 -15.16 -41.51 12.16
C ALA A 31 -15.31 -40.12 12.80
N ILE A 32 -16.16 -39.99 13.82
CA ILE A 32 -16.32 -38.75 14.59
C ILE A 32 -15.01 -38.36 15.28
N ARG A 33 -14.33 -39.31 15.94
CA ARG A 33 -13.04 -39.04 16.61
C ARG A 33 -11.96 -38.62 15.62
N VAL A 34 -11.92 -39.25 14.45
CA VAL A 34 -11.02 -38.85 13.35
C VAL A 34 -11.32 -37.42 12.91
N SER A 35 -12.59 -37.06 12.71
CA SER A 35 -12.97 -35.71 12.31
C SER A 35 -12.65 -34.68 13.39
N ARG A 36 -12.93 -34.97 14.67
CA ARG A 36 -12.66 -34.05 15.80
C ARG A 36 -11.16 -33.85 16.04
N SER A 37 -10.35 -34.91 15.92
CA SER A 37 -8.89 -34.80 16.01
C SER A 37 -8.31 -33.98 14.85
N LEU A 38 -8.83 -34.14 13.62
CA LEU A 38 -8.45 -33.30 12.49
C LEU A 38 -8.85 -31.83 12.70
N SER A 39 -10.10 -31.55 13.09
CA SER A 39 -10.55 -30.18 13.37
C SER A 39 -9.78 -29.52 14.50
N ALA A 40 -9.37 -30.28 15.53
CA ALA A 40 -8.47 -29.77 16.57
C ALA A 40 -7.09 -29.42 16.00
N ALA A 41 -6.55 -30.26 15.11
CA ALA A 41 -5.28 -30.00 14.46
C ALA A 41 -5.33 -28.73 13.58
N GLU A 42 -6.39 -28.56 12.79
CA GLU A 42 -6.66 -27.35 11.97
C GLU A 42 -6.83 -26.08 12.84
N SER A 43 -7.55 -26.19 13.96
CA SER A 43 -7.67 -25.10 14.95
C SER A 43 -6.30 -24.72 15.51
N GLY A 44 -5.43 -25.71 15.72
CA GLY A 44 -4.06 -25.48 16.12
C GLY A 44 -3.23 -24.74 15.07
N LEU A 45 -3.37 -25.05 13.77
CA LEU A 45 -2.69 -24.28 12.71
C LEU A 45 -3.15 -22.82 12.66
N ARG A 46 -4.46 -22.56 12.83
CA ARG A 46 -4.98 -21.19 12.94
C ARG A 46 -4.41 -20.45 14.14
N THR A 47 -4.32 -21.13 15.29
CA THR A 47 -3.70 -20.57 16.51
C THR A 47 -2.22 -20.27 16.29
N ALA A 48 -1.50 -21.17 15.61
CA ALA A 48 -0.09 -21.01 15.31
C ALA A 48 0.17 -19.85 14.35
N ALA A 49 -0.67 -19.69 13.32
CA ALA A 49 -0.60 -18.58 12.37
C ALA A 49 -0.71 -17.23 13.10
N TRP A 50 -1.75 -17.09 13.94
CA TRP A 50 -1.95 -15.88 14.74
C TRP A 50 -0.76 -15.61 15.68
N ARG A 51 -0.27 -16.65 16.36
CA ARG A 51 0.89 -16.53 17.25
C ARG A 51 2.15 -16.10 16.51
N LEU A 52 2.48 -16.75 15.40
CA LEU A 52 3.69 -16.45 14.64
C LEU A 52 3.65 -15.03 14.10
N ARG A 53 2.53 -14.62 13.47
CA ARG A 53 2.38 -13.25 12.95
C ARG A 53 2.56 -12.21 14.05
N ARG A 54 1.93 -12.41 15.21
CA ARG A 54 2.04 -11.48 16.35
C ARG A 54 3.47 -11.41 16.89
N GLU A 55 4.09 -12.55 17.16
CA GLU A 55 5.43 -12.54 17.77
C GLU A 55 6.53 -12.16 16.78
N SER A 56 6.38 -12.45 15.48
CA SER A 56 7.32 -12.01 14.43
C SER A 56 7.27 -10.50 14.24
N SER A 57 6.08 -9.89 14.28
CA SER A 57 5.90 -8.43 14.07
C SER A 57 6.64 -7.57 15.08
N ARG A 58 7.04 -8.16 16.21
CA ARG A 58 7.86 -7.49 17.22
C ARG A 58 9.32 -7.33 16.79
N PHE A 59 9.79 -8.08 15.81
CA PHE A 59 11.14 -8.01 15.29
C PHE A 59 11.18 -7.02 14.12
N VAL A 60 11.75 -5.85 14.36
CA VAL A 60 12.02 -4.82 13.35
C VAL A 60 13.43 -5.03 12.80
N VAL A 61 13.54 -5.30 11.50
CA VAL A 61 14.81 -5.64 10.84
C VAL A 61 15.10 -4.74 9.65
N GLU A 62 16.38 -4.50 9.38
CA GLU A 62 16.82 -3.72 8.20
C GLU A 62 16.94 -4.58 6.93
N ALA A 63 17.33 -5.85 7.06
CA ALA A 63 17.49 -6.75 5.92
C ALA A 63 16.14 -6.99 5.22
N GLY A 64 16.10 -6.83 3.89
CA GLY A 64 14.94 -7.09 3.05
C GLY A 64 14.70 -8.57 2.75
N ASP A 65 15.74 -9.39 2.86
CA ASP A 65 15.68 -10.84 2.66
C ASP A 65 16.30 -11.57 3.88
N LEU A 66 15.76 -12.75 4.20
CA LEU A 66 16.23 -13.64 5.27
C LEU A 66 17.23 -14.71 4.79
N GLU A 67 17.59 -14.71 3.51
CA GLU A 67 18.61 -15.57 2.93
C GLU A 67 20.01 -15.44 3.59
N GLY A 68 20.97 -16.29 3.17
CA GLY A 68 22.34 -16.26 3.71
C GLY A 68 22.44 -16.70 5.19
N GLY A 69 21.42 -17.41 5.67
CA GLY A 69 21.30 -17.90 7.04
C GLY A 69 20.94 -16.81 8.06
N PHE A 70 20.48 -15.63 7.64
CA PHE A 70 19.99 -14.62 8.56
C PHE A 70 18.75 -15.13 9.31
N GLY A 71 17.79 -15.77 8.61
CA GLY A 71 16.62 -16.36 9.25
C GLY A 71 16.95 -17.34 10.38
N ASP A 72 17.92 -18.24 10.17
CA ASP A 72 18.38 -19.17 11.23
C ASP A 72 18.92 -18.42 12.47
N ARG A 73 19.70 -17.37 12.22
CA ARG A 73 20.27 -16.53 13.28
C ARG A 73 19.18 -15.74 14.00
N LEU A 74 18.18 -15.24 13.28
CA LEU A 74 17.02 -14.55 13.83
C LEU A 74 16.19 -15.50 14.73
N TRP A 75 15.91 -16.71 14.24
CA TRP A 75 15.19 -17.73 14.99
C TRP A 75 15.88 -18.06 16.32
N GLN A 76 17.21 -18.25 16.28
CA GLN A 76 18.01 -18.62 17.46
C GLN A 76 18.41 -17.45 18.35
N GLY A 77 18.38 -16.21 17.86
CA GLY A 77 18.88 -15.04 18.61
C GLY A 77 20.40 -14.85 18.53
N THR A 78 21.01 -15.17 17.38
CA THR A 78 22.47 -15.20 17.17
C THR A 78 22.93 -14.35 15.98
N TRP A 79 22.15 -13.32 15.60
CA TRP A 79 22.48 -12.41 14.51
C TRP A 79 23.80 -11.65 14.73
N VAL A 80 24.42 -11.23 13.62
CA VAL A 80 25.72 -10.55 13.57
C VAL A 80 25.58 -9.14 13.00
N ALA A 81 26.61 -8.31 13.14
CA ALA A 81 26.60 -6.94 12.61
C ALA A 81 26.39 -6.85 11.08
N ALA A 82 26.67 -7.93 10.34
CA ALA A 82 26.41 -7.98 8.89
C ALA A 82 24.93 -8.19 8.54
N ASP A 83 24.09 -8.56 9.52
CA ASP A 83 22.65 -8.76 9.35
C ASP A 83 21.85 -7.45 9.49
N GLY A 84 22.54 -6.33 9.72
CA GLY A 84 21.92 -5.05 10.05
C GLY A 84 21.43 -4.97 11.48
N THR A 85 20.61 -3.95 11.76
CA THR A 85 19.96 -3.77 13.05
C THR A 85 18.76 -4.71 13.18
N VAL A 86 18.63 -5.37 14.35
CA VAL A 86 17.45 -6.11 14.77
C VAL A 86 16.98 -5.50 16.08
N ASP A 87 15.86 -4.79 16.05
CA ASP A 87 15.20 -4.23 17.23
C ASP A 87 13.98 -5.08 17.59
N THR A 88 13.85 -5.45 18.86
CA THR A 88 12.75 -6.31 19.33
C THR A 88 11.84 -5.51 20.24
N GLN A 89 10.65 -5.20 19.74
CA GLN A 89 9.62 -4.48 20.48
C GLN A 89 9.17 -5.26 21.72
N PRO A 90 8.78 -4.56 22.79
CA PRO A 90 8.27 -5.19 24.01
C PRO A 90 7.04 -6.06 23.72
N VAL A 91 6.75 -7.00 24.63
CA VAL A 91 5.51 -7.76 24.56
C VAL A 91 4.31 -6.85 24.77
N ASP A 92 3.28 -7.04 23.96
CA ASP A 92 2.00 -6.35 24.11
C ASP A 92 0.93 -7.28 24.69
N GLY A 93 0.13 -6.79 25.62
CA GLY A 93 -1.01 -7.52 26.21
C GLY A 93 -0.67 -8.56 27.29
N TYR A 94 0.60 -8.84 27.58
CA TYR A 94 1.01 -9.78 28.66
C TYR A 94 2.38 -9.44 29.25
N THR A 95 2.76 -10.12 30.34
CA THR A 95 4.05 -9.91 31.02
C THR A 95 4.89 -11.18 31.04
N VAL A 96 6.13 -11.08 30.54
CA VAL A 96 7.13 -12.15 30.63
C VAL A 96 8.00 -11.92 31.87
N SER A 97 7.83 -12.77 32.89
CA SER A 97 8.56 -12.59 34.16
C SER A 97 10.03 -13.02 34.08
N ALA A 98 10.35 -13.94 33.18
CA ALA A 98 11.70 -14.39 32.86
C ALA A 98 11.74 -14.83 31.40
N ALA A 99 12.35 -14.00 30.54
CA ALA A 99 12.47 -14.31 29.12
C ALA A 99 13.39 -15.51 28.90
N SER A 100 13.02 -16.40 27.99
CA SER A 100 13.83 -17.59 27.65
C SER A 100 15.06 -17.25 26.81
N GLY A 101 15.01 -16.16 26.03
CA GLY A 101 16.11 -15.68 25.20
C GLY A 101 15.68 -14.50 24.32
N ILE A 102 16.44 -14.21 23.26
CA ILE A 102 16.21 -13.04 22.39
C ILE A 102 15.75 -13.39 20.96
N GLY A 103 15.89 -14.66 20.53
CA GLY A 103 15.47 -15.10 19.20
C GLY A 103 13.96 -15.26 19.05
N LEU A 104 13.46 -15.33 17.81
CA LEU A 104 12.03 -15.51 17.53
C LEU A 104 11.47 -16.80 18.17
N MET A 105 12.27 -17.88 18.25
CA MET A 105 11.84 -19.11 18.93
C MET A 105 11.52 -18.89 20.42
N HIS A 106 12.25 -17.97 21.06
CA HIS A 106 12.06 -17.61 22.47
C HIS A 106 10.81 -16.76 22.63
N ALA A 107 10.56 -15.81 21.73
CA ALA A 107 9.34 -15.02 21.72
C ALA A 107 8.08 -15.91 21.59
N VAL A 108 8.09 -16.86 20.63
CA VAL A 108 7.01 -17.83 20.45
C VAL A 108 6.83 -18.71 21.68
N TYR A 109 7.92 -19.23 22.26
CA TYR A 109 7.88 -20.04 23.48
C TYR A 109 7.31 -19.26 24.68
N ASP A 110 7.82 -18.04 24.91
CA ASP A 110 7.40 -17.19 26.02
C ASP A 110 5.93 -16.78 25.88
N ALA A 111 5.44 -16.54 24.67
CA ALA A 111 4.03 -16.27 24.43
C ALA A 111 3.13 -17.46 24.80
N HIS A 112 3.48 -18.69 24.39
CA HIS A 112 2.74 -19.89 24.80
C HIS A 112 2.77 -20.12 26.32
N LEU A 113 3.81 -19.66 27.01
CA LEU A 113 3.97 -19.86 28.45
C LEU A 113 3.26 -18.78 29.29
N TRP A 114 3.28 -17.52 28.84
CA TRP A 114 2.89 -16.37 29.65
C TRP A 114 1.61 -15.67 29.18
N HIS A 115 1.28 -15.75 27.89
CA HIS A 115 0.07 -15.14 27.34
C HIS A 115 -1.11 -16.13 27.34
N ASP A 116 -0.85 -17.40 27.05
CA ASP A 116 -1.90 -18.39 26.85
C ASP A 116 -2.39 -19.01 28.15
N ASP A 117 -3.52 -18.51 28.62
CA ASP A 117 -4.22 -19.07 29.77
C ASP A 117 -5.16 -20.20 29.32
N HIS A 118 -4.69 -21.44 29.47
CA HIS A 118 -5.44 -22.65 29.15
C HIS A 118 -5.42 -23.64 30.32
N GLY A 119 -6.50 -24.40 30.45
CA GLY A 119 -6.55 -25.50 31.41
C GLY A 119 -5.51 -26.57 31.10
N THR A 120 -4.89 -27.14 32.13
CA THR A 120 -3.88 -28.18 31.98
C THR A 120 -4.43 -29.43 31.26
N VAL A 121 -3.87 -29.74 30.10
CA VAL A 121 -4.16 -30.98 29.36
C VAL A 121 -3.27 -32.11 29.88
N LEU A 122 -3.88 -33.28 30.09
CA LEU A 122 -3.18 -34.48 30.55
C LEU A 122 -3.17 -35.55 29.46
N GLU A 123 -1.99 -35.97 29.03
CA GLU A 123 -1.80 -37.16 28.18
C GLU A 123 -1.30 -38.32 29.05
N ASN A 124 -2.08 -39.39 29.15
CA ASN A 124 -1.77 -40.55 30.01
C ASN A 124 -1.47 -40.19 31.48
N GLY A 125 -2.10 -39.12 31.98
CA GLY A 125 -1.90 -38.62 33.35
C GLY A 125 -0.66 -37.76 33.56
N ILE A 126 0.03 -37.37 32.48
CA ILE A 126 1.19 -36.47 32.49
C ILE A 126 0.77 -35.16 31.83
N SER A 127 1.18 -34.03 32.41
CA SER A 127 0.93 -32.70 31.84
C SER A 127 1.65 -32.55 30.50
N VAL A 128 0.93 -31.99 29.51
CA VAL A 128 1.52 -31.62 28.22
C VAL A 128 1.97 -30.17 28.31
N ASP A 129 3.18 -29.97 28.83
CA ASP A 129 3.75 -28.64 29.07
C ASP A 129 4.50 -28.11 27.83
N ALA A 130 4.61 -26.79 27.71
CA ALA A 130 5.45 -26.17 26.70
C ALA A 130 6.93 -26.50 26.92
N SER A 131 7.70 -26.70 25.85
CA SER A 131 9.14 -26.97 25.93
C SER A 131 9.92 -26.32 24.80
N LEU A 132 11.16 -25.91 25.08
CA LEU A 132 12.09 -25.30 24.13
C LEU A 132 13.35 -26.17 24.02
N ASP A 133 13.69 -26.61 22.81
CA ASP A 133 14.96 -27.26 22.48
C ASP A 133 15.82 -26.31 21.64
N GLU A 134 16.64 -25.51 22.31
CA GLU A 134 17.54 -24.54 21.66
C GLU A 134 18.62 -25.19 20.78
N VAL A 135 18.96 -26.46 21.01
CA VAL A 135 19.99 -27.16 20.24
C VAL A 135 19.45 -27.55 18.87
N SER A 136 18.21 -28.03 18.83
CA SER A 136 17.53 -28.39 17.59
C SER A 136 16.75 -27.22 16.98
N GLY A 137 16.58 -26.11 17.72
CA GLY A 137 15.77 -24.97 17.30
C GLY A 137 14.28 -25.28 17.25
N ILE A 138 13.76 -26.12 18.14
CA ILE A 138 12.36 -26.58 18.13
C ILE A 138 11.60 -26.04 19.34
N VAL A 139 10.41 -25.50 19.09
CA VAL A 139 9.47 -25.07 20.14
C VAL A 139 8.26 -25.99 20.15
N TYR A 140 7.88 -26.49 21.33
CA TYR A 140 6.60 -27.16 21.54
C TYR A 140 5.70 -26.31 22.43
N SER A 141 4.45 -26.10 22.00
CA SER A 141 3.43 -25.50 22.86
C SER A 141 3.00 -26.47 23.95
N GLN A 142 2.29 -25.94 24.95
CA GLN A 142 1.45 -26.74 25.84
C GLN A 142 0.27 -27.36 25.07
N GLY A 143 -0.37 -28.37 25.67
CA GLY A 143 -1.61 -28.93 25.13
C GLY A 143 -2.77 -27.96 25.33
N VAL A 144 -3.52 -27.66 24.27
CA VAL A 144 -4.64 -26.70 24.28
C VAL A 144 -5.94 -27.40 23.90
N ALA A 145 -6.93 -27.35 24.80
CA ALA A 145 -8.26 -27.88 24.54
C ALA A 145 -9.07 -26.94 23.64
N VAL A 146 -9.76 -27.47 22.63
CA VAL A 146 -10.54 -26.66 21.66
C VAL A 146 -11.80 -26.07 22.30
N HIS A 147 -12.32 -26.70 23.36
CA HIS A 147 -13.48 -26.22 24.10
C HIS A 147 -13.46 -26.75 25.53
N ASP A 148 -14.27 -26.15 26.40
CA ASP A 148 -14.46 -26.64 27.76
C ASP A 148 -15.18 -28.00 27.78
N GLY A 149 -14.78 -28.90 28.69
CA GLY A 149 -15.45 -30.19 28.86
C GLY A 149 -14.64 -31.20 29.65
N ALA A 150 -15.23 -32.38 29.89
CA ALA A 150 -14.56 -33.44 30.64
C ALA A 150 -13.45 -34.15 29.83
N ASN A 151 -13.65 -34.31 28.50
CA ASN A 151 -12.71 -34.88 27.54
C ASN A 151 -12.84 -34.13 26.19
N PRO A 152 -12.43 -32.86 26.12
CA PRO A 152 -12.42 -32.12 24.86
C PRO A 152 -11.30 -32.64 23.95
N PRO A 153 -11.45 -32.51 22.62
CA PRO A 153 -10.33 -32.69 21.73
C PRO A 153 -9.35 -31.54 21.98
N TRP A 154 -8.07 -31.81 21.80
CA TRP A 154 -7.00 -30.86 22.08
C TRP A 154 -5.93 -30.93 21.01
N PHE A 155 -5.10 -29.90 20.92
CA PHE A 155 -3.96 -29.87 20.01
C PHE A 155 -2.68 -29.48 20.74
N GLN A 156 -1.54 -29.83 20.14
CA GLN A 156 -0.22 -29.35 20.52
C GLN A 156 0.52 -28.91 19.26
N LEU A 157 1.28 -27.83 19.36
CA LEU A 157 2.01 -27.22 18.25
C LEU A 157 3.50 -27.53 18.39
N LYS A 158 4.14 -27.78 17.26
CA LYS A 158 5.58 -27.86 17.10
C LYS A 158 6.01 -26.84 16.05
N TYR A 159 6.98 -26.00 16.37
CA TYR A 159 7.58 -25.02 15.48
C TYR A 159 9.03 -25.39 15.21
N GLU A 160 9.44 -25.39 13.94
CA GLU A 160 10.82 -25.66 13.54
C GLU A 160 11.20 -24.80 12.33
N MET A 161 12.43 -24.29 12.29
CA MET A 161 12.90 -23.48 11.16
C MET A 161 13.00 -24.33 9.89
N LEU A 162 12.66 -23.75 8.74
CA LEU A 162 12.95 -24.34 7.43
C LEU A 162 14.46 -24.39 7.19
N ALA A 163 14.92 -25.39 6.44
CA ALA A 163 16.35 -25.65 6.26
C ALA A 163 17.11 -24.58 5.46
N ASP A 164 16.38 -23.76 4.70
CA ASP A 164 16.87 -22.60 3.95
C ASP A 164 16.83 -21.30 4.79
N GLY A 165 16.17 -21.32 5.96
CA GLY A 165 15.99 -20.16 6.82
C GLY A 165 14.89 -19.19 6.36
N SER A 166 14.09 -19.54 5.35
CA SER A 166 13.06 -18.66 4.79
C SER A 166 11.81 -18.55 5.68
N GLY A 167 11.63 -19.47 6.62
CA GLY A 167 10.40 -19.52 7.39
C GLY A 167 10.36 -20.56 8.51
N VAL A 168 9.19 -20.70 9.12
CA VAL A 168 8.91 -21.63 10.21
C VAL A 168 7.87 -22.64 9.77
N ARG A 169 8.21 -23.92 9.91
CA ARG A 169 7.30 -25.05 9.75
C ARG A 169 6.54 -25.29 11.04
N VAL A 170 5.21 -25.32 10.94
CA VAL A 170 4.34 -25.65 12.06
C VAL A 170 3.68 -27.00 11.83
N THR A 171 3.90 -27.94 12.75
CA THR A 171 3.12 -29.17 12.84
C THR A 171 2.12 -29.03 13.99
N SER A 172 0.83 -29.24 13.70
CA SER A 172 -0.23 -29.31 14.72
C SER A 172 -0.68 -30.75 14.92
N ARG A 173 -0.56 -31.24 16.16
CA ARG A 173 -0.97 -32.57 16.62
C ARG A 173 -2.32 -32.48 17.31
N GLY A 174 -3.40 -32.80 16.61
CA GLY A 174 -4.76 -32.87 17.17
C GLY A 174 -5.09 -34.26 17.70
N ILE A 175 -5.72 -34.33 18.88
CA ILE A 175 -6.02 -35.58 19.60
C ILE A 175 -7.46 -35.60 20.12
N ASP A 176 -8.17 -36.71 19.89
CA ASP A 176 -9.47 -37.02 20.49
C ASP A 176 -9.51 -38.51 20.90
N ASP A 177 -9.64 -38.77 22.21
CA ASP A 177 -9.72 -40.11 22.81
C ASP A 177 -8.72 -41.15 22.23
N GLY A 178 -7.44 -40.74 22.13
CA GLY A 178 -6.33 -41.57 21.65
C GLY A 178 -6.17 -41.65 20.13
N VAL A 179 -7.06 -41.04 19.35
CA VAL A 179 -6.87 -40.85 17.90
C VAL A 179 -6.07 -39.57 17.69
N GLN A 180 -4.99 -39.66 16.92
CA GLN A 180 -4.12 -38.55 16.58
C GLN A 180 -4.20 -38.22 15.09
N ARG A 181 -4.23 -36.93 14.78
CA ARG A 181 -4.04 -36.38 13.44
C ARG A 181 -2.93 -35.34 13.48
N LEU A 182 -2.14 -35.32 12.40
CA LEU A 182 -1.06 -34.37 12.21
C LEU A 182 -1.35 -33.61 10.92
N VAL A 183 -1.41 -32.30 11.04
CA VAL A 183 -1.42 -31.40 9.89
C VAL A 183 -0.21 -30.50 10.00
N GLN A 184 0.36 -30.14 8.87
CA GLN A 184 1.53 -29.27 8.83
C GLN A 184 1.33 -28.19 7.77
N MET A 185 1.89 -27.02 8.03
CA MET A 185 1.98 -25.90 7.11
C MET A 185 3.25 -25.11 7.39
N ASP A 186 3.85 -24.56 6.33
CA ASP A 186 5.00 -23.67 6.41
C ASP A 186 4.53 -22.21 6.45
N PHE A 187 5.30 -21.38 7.15
CA PHE A 187 5.06 -19.95 7.27
C PHE A 187 6.32 -19.21 6.88
N LEU A 188 6.28 -18.43 5.81
CA LEU A 188 7.42 -17.61 5.40
C LEU A 188 7.58 -16.43 6.36
N LEU A 189 8.82 -16.14 6.72
CA LEU A 189 9.18 -14.95 7.48
C LEU A 189 9.68 -13.92 6.48
N GLU A 190 8.99 -12.79 6.39
CA GLU A 190 9.26 -11.79 5.36
C GLU A 190 9.19 -10.39 5.94
N LYS A 191 10.00 -9.49 5.40
CA LYS A 191 9.81 -8.05 5.62
C LYS A 191 8.80 -7.59 4.57
N ARG A 192 7.60 -7.18 5.00
CA ARG A 192 6.54 -6.74 4.10
C ARG A 192 5.96 -5.42 4.58
N ILE A 193 5.88 -4.45 3.68
CA ILE A 193 5.18 -3.19 3.96
C ILE A 193 3.75 -3.39 3.53
N GLU A 194 2.84 -3.56 4.49
CA GLU A 194 1.46 -4.01 4.25
C GLU A 194 0.51 -2.89 3.75
N TYR A 195 1.05 -1.89 3.03
CA TYR A 195 0.31 -0.72 2.56
C TYR A 195 0.60 -0.41 1.09
N ALA A 196 -0.44 -0.03 0.35
CA ALA A 196 -0.32 0.63 -0.95
C ALA A 196 0.20 2.07 -0.78
N LEU A 197 -0.27 2.75 0.28
CA LEU A 197 0.08 4.13 0.59
C LEU A 197 0.24 4.31 2.11
N ILE A 198 1.36 4.91 2.52
CA ILE A 198 1.59 5.33 3.91
C ILE A 198 2.07 6.79 3.99
N GLY A 199 1.31 7.61 4.71
CA GLY A 199 1.46 9.06 4.80
C GLY A 199 1.90 9.56 6.17
N GLN A 200 2.93 10.41 6.23
CA GLN A 200 3.28 11.19 7.43
C GLN A 200 2.55 12.53 7.53
N SER A 201 2.21 13.10 6.38
CA SER A 201 1.34 14.27 6.24
C SER A 201 -0.10 13.84 5.92
N ARG A 202 -0.97 14.81 5.72
CA ARG A 202 -2.35 14.55 5.26
C ARG A 202 -2.34 13.84 3.91
N ILE A 203 -3.21 12.86 3.74
CA ILE A 203 -3.41 12.17 2.46
C ILE A 203 -4.65 12.74 1.79
N MET A 204 -4.56 13.10 0.51
CA MET A 204 -5.69 13.60 -0.27
C MET A 204 -5.85 12.76 -1.53
N ILE A 205 -7.00 12.10 -1.69
CA ILE A 205 -7.33 11.20 -2.80
C ILE A 205 -8.58 11.75 -3.49
N GLY A 206 -8.40 12.34 -4.67
CA GLY A 206 -9.42 13.04 -5.42
C GLY A 206 -10.20 12.13 -6.35
N LYS A 207 -11.01 12.74 -7.22
CA LYS A 207 -11.70 12.07 -8.33
C LYS A 207 -10.72 11.44 -9.34
N ASN A 208 -11.13 10.33 -9.94
CA ASN A 208 -10.38 9.47 -10.85
C ASN A 208 -9.11 8.88 -10.22
N VAL A 209 -9.23 8.49 -8.95
CA VAL A 209 -8.14 7.83 -8.21
C VAL A 209 -8.66 6.58 -7.53
N LEU A 210 -8.09 5.42 -7.85
CA LEU A 210 -8.36 4.14 -7.17
C LEU A 210 -7.12 3.63 -6.45
N VAL A 211 -7.35 3.10 -5.24
CA VAL A 211 -6.29 2.44 -4.46
C VAL A 211 -6.67 0.98 -4.23
N ASP A 212 -5.84 0.07 -4.73
CA ASP A 212 -5.89 -1.36 -4.46
C ASP A 212 -4.82 -1.70 -3.42
N GLY A 213 -5.25 -2.02 -2.21
CA GLY A 213 -4.42 -2.29 -1.04
C GLY A 213 -4.64 -1.30 0.10
N PRO A 214 -4.06 -1.58 1.29
CA PRO A 214 -4.31 -0.78 2.49
C PRO A 214 -3.70 0.63 2.45
N VAL A 215 -4.33 1.57 3.17
CA VAL A 215 -3.86 2.96 3.32
C VAL A 215 -3.60 3.27 4.79
N GLY A 216 -2.41 3.80 5.10
CA GLY A 216 -2.00 4.17 6.46
C GLY A 216 -1.75 5.67 6.60
N ALA A 217 -2.43 6.34 7.54
CA ALA A 217 -2.24 7.77 7.80
C ALA A 217 -1.78 8.01 9.24
N LEU A 218 -0.58 8.58 9.40
CA LEU A 218 -0.01 8.93 10.72
C LEU A 218 -0.37 10.33 11.22
N TYR A 219 -0.93 11.16 10.34
CA TYR A 219 -1.33 12.53 10.65
C TYR A 219 -2.47 12.59 11.67
N GLY A 220 -2.49 13.63 12.49
CA GLY A 220 -3.54 13.91 13.50
C GLY A 220 -3.13 13.54 14.93
N THR A 221 -1.92 13.01 15.14
CA THR A 221 -1.42 12.62 16.47
C THR A 221 -0.53 13.66 17.15
N VAL A 222 -0.12 14.71 16.44
CA VAL A 222 0.68 15.82 16.98
C VAL A 222 -0.17 17.08 17.13
N ALA A 223 0.11 17.87 18.17
CA ALA A 223 -0.58 19.12 18.43
C ALA A 223 -0.48 20.09 17.23
N GLY A 224 -1.63 20.62 16.81
CA GLY A 224 -1.73 21.55 15.67
C GLY A 224 -2.05 20.87 14.34
N GLU A 225 -2.00 19.54 14.25
CA GLU A 225 -2.38 18.80 13.03
C GLU A 225 -3.90 18.79 12.82
N LEU A 226 -4.68 18.55 13.87
CA LEU A 226 -6.14 18.58 13.76
C LEU A 226 -6.67 20.02 13.84
N THR A 227 -7.30 20.47 12.77
CA THR A 227 -7.91 21.80 12.62
C THR A 227 -9.30 21.66 12.03
N PRO A 228 -10.25 22.58 12.34
CA PRO A 228 -11.63 22.48 11.84
C PRO A 228 -11.76 22.62 10.32
N ASP A 229 -10.80 23.28 9.69
CA ASP A 229 -10.85 23.59 8.26
C ASP A 229 -10.30 22.39 7.48
N ASN A 230 -8.97 22.24 7.50
CA ASN A 230 -8.23 21.31 6.66
C ASN A 230 -7.35 20.35 7.49
N GLY A 231 -7.54 20.18 8.79
CA GLY A 231 -6.68 19.30 9.59
C GLY A 231 -7.13 17.84 9.60
N ASP A 232 -7.50 17.29 8.44
CA ASP A 232 -7.98 15.90 8.31
C ASP A 232 -6.82 14.95 7.96
N PRO A 233 -6.66 13.80 8.64
CA PRO A 233 -5.66 12.79 8.30
C PRO A 233 -5.76 12.28 6.87
N ILE A 234 -7.00 12.12 6.38
CA ILE A 234 -7.30 11.78 5.00
C ILE A 234 -8.46 12.61 4.48
N VAL A 235 -8.43 12.92 3.19
CA VAL A 235 -9.57 13.43 2.42
C VAL A 235 -9.75 12.55 1.19
N LEU A 236 -10.85 11.82 1.14
CA LEU A 236 -11.31 11.07 -0.02
C LEU A 236 -12.47 11.83 -0.67
N ARG A 237 -12.48 11.91 -2.00
CA ARG A 237 -13.59 12.44 -2.79
C ARG A 237 -14.24 11.33 -3.61
N SER A 238 -15.57 11.35 -3.65
CA SER A 238 -16.32 10.50 -4.56
C SER A 238 -15.91 10.76 -6.02
N ASP A 239 -15.89 9.71 -6.83
CA ASP A 239 -15.61 9.81 -8.27
C ASP A 239 -16.81 10.32 -9.07
N PHE A 240 -18.01 10.37 -8.46
CA PHE A 240 -19.27 10.53 -9.20
C PHE A 240 -19.88 11.93 -9.13
N TYR A 241 -19.29 12.86 -8.34
CA TYR A 241 -19.66 14.27 -8.38
C TYR A 241 -19.29 14.92 -9.72
N ASP A 242 -20.02 15.98 -10.06
CA ASP A 242 -19.84 16.81 -11.26
C ASP A 242 -20.13 16.09 -12.59
N LEU A 243 -20.66 14.86 -12.55
CA LEU A 243 -21.11 14.12 -13.73
C LEU A 243 -22.53 14.52 -14.15
N ASP A 244 -23.44 14.71 -13.19
CA ASP A 244 -24.75 15.33 -13.40
C ASP A 244 -25.21 16.14 -12.18
N SER A 245 -25.00 17.45 -12.27
CA SER A 245 -25.43 18.43 -11.26
C SER A 245 -26.94 18.57 -11.03
N THR A 246 -27.76 17.97 -11.90
CA THR A 246 -29.23 18.10 -11.79
C THR A 246 -29.87 16.95 -11.00
N THR A 247 -29.35 15.73 -11.15
CA THR A 247 -29.96 14.51 -10.60
C THR A 247 -28.98 13.75 -9.73
N LEU A 248 -27.77 13.46 -10.23
CA LEU A 248 -26.79 12.65 -9.51
C LEU A 248 -26.22 13.36 -8.29
N ASP A 249 -25.73 14.59 -8.42
CA ASP A 249 -25.12 15.31 -7.28
C ASP A 249 -26.10 15.46 -6.10
N PRO A 250 -27.40 15.82 -6.28
CA PRO A 250 -28.36 15.82 -5.19
C PRO A 250 -28.65 14.44 -4.57
N LEU A 251 -28.48 13.34 -5.32
CA LEU A 251 -28.60 11.98 -4.79
C LEU A 251 -27.39 11.62 -3.95
N LEU A 252 -26.18 11.96 -4.43
CA LEU A 252 -24.93 11.80 -3.69
C LEU A 252 -24.95 12.60 -2.39
N ASP A 253 -25.39 13.87 -2.42
CA ASP A 253 -25.58 14.71 -1.23
C ASP A 253 -26.49 14.02 -0.18
N ALA A 254 -27.59 13.43 -0.65
CA ALA A 254 -28.55 12.74 0.22
C ALA A 254 -27.97 11.42 0.77
N PHE A 255 -27.19 10.70 -0.04
CA PHE A 255 -26.53 9.47 0.34
C PHE A 255 -25.43 9.71 1.37
N HIS A 256 -24.49 10.62 1.11
CA HIS A 256 -23.39 10.95 2.02
C HIS A 256 -23.89 11.52 3.35
N ALA A 257 -25.00 12.25 3.35
CA ALA A 257 -25.63 12.68 4.60
C ALA A 257 -26.11 11.52 5.47
N ILE A 258 -26.51 10.38 4.88
CA ILE A 258 -26.89 9.17 5.62
C ILE A 258 -25.66 8.36 6.00
N VAL A 259 -24.66 8.25 5.13
CA VAL A 259 -23.38 7.62 5.48
C VAL A 259 -22.79 8.30 6.71
N GLU A 260 -22.79 9.63 6.77
CA GLU A 260 -22.30 10.38 7.93
C GLU A 260 -23.03 10.03 9.25
N SER A 261 -24.32 9.72 9.20
CA SER A 261 -25.16 9.52 10.39
C SER A 261 -25.44 8.07 10.77
N ASP A 262 -25.45 7.15 9.81
CA ASP A 262 -26.03 5.81 9.96
C ASP A 262 -25.16 4.67 9.40
N ASP A 263 -24.07 4.94 8.66
CA ASP A 263 -23.09 3.90 8.28
C ASP A 263 -22.33 3.42 9.52
N ALA A 264 -22.61 2.17 9.91
CA ALA A 264 -22.20 1.61 11.19
C ALA A 264 -20.79 1.00 11.17
N ASP A 265 -20.31 0.56 10.01
CA ASP A 265 -18.98 -0.06 9.82
C ASP A 265 -17.98 0.83 9.08
N GLY A 266 -18.41 1.99 8.59
CA GLY A 266 -17.51 2.99 8.01
C GLY A 266 -16.96 2.57 6.65
N ASP A 267 -17.71 1.76 5.91
CA ASP A 267 -17.29 1.25 4.59
C ASP A 267 -17.79 2.13 3.44
N GLY A 268 -18.53 3.19 3.73
CA GLY A 268 -19.08 4.11 2.74
C GLY A 268 -20.25 3.52 1.96
N ARG A 269 -20.86 2.43 2.46
CA ARG A 269 -22.01 1.75 1.85
C ARG A 269 -23.12 1.54 2.86
N LEU A 270 -24.35 1.44 2.38
CA LEU A 270 -25.52 1.24 3.25
C LEU A 270 -26.24 -0.06 2.89
N ARG A 271 -26.49 -0.92 3.89
CA ARG A 271 -27.20 -2.20 3.68
C ARG A 271 -28.70 -2.03 3.90
N PRO A 272 -29.55 -2.26 2.89
CA PRO A 272 -31.01 -2.25 3.07
C PRO A 272 -31.50 -3.28 4.12
N GLY A 273 -30.76 -4.38 4.30
CA GLY A 273 -31.08 -5.43 5.26
C GLY A 273 -30.59 -5.19 6.69
N HIS A 274 -29.76 -4.18 6.93
CA HIS A 274 -29.23 -3.87 8.27
C HIS A 274 -30.26 -3.10 9.10
N ALA A 275 -30.29 -3.36 10.42
CA ALA A 275 -31.33 -2.81 11.29
C ALA A 275 -31.25 -1.29 11.48
N GLY A 276 -30.05 -0.71 11.39
CA GLY A 276 -29.81 0.74 11.44
C GLY A 276 -29.88 1.38 10.05
N GLU A 277 -28.91 1.06 9.19
CA GLU A 277 -28.79 1.60 7.83
C GLU A 277 -30.08 1.43 7.00
N GLY A 278 -30.73 0.27 7.10
CA GLY A 278 -31.97 -0.01 6.36
C GLY A 278 -33.15 0.88 6.77
N GLU A 279 -33.19 1.38 8.01
CA GLU A 279 -34.23 2.34 8.44
C GLU A 279 -33.98 3.73 7.82
N ALA A 280 -32.72 4.15 7.73
CA ALA A 280 -32.32 5.40 7.09
C ALA A 280 -32.56 5.36 5.57
N LEU A 281 -32.20 4.25 4.91
CA LEU A 281 -32.51 4.01 3.49
C LEU A 281 -34.01 3.96 3.21
N ALA A 282 -34.81 3.30 4.06
CA ALA A 282 -36.26 3.24 3.89
C ALA A 282 -36.93 4.63 3.94
N SER A 283 -36.28 5.62 4.56
CA SER A 283 -36.72 7.02 4.60
C SER A 283 -36.33 7.81 3.33
N ASN A 284 -35.47 7.25 2.48
CA ASN A 284 -34.91 7.86 1.27
C ASN A 284 -35.06 6.91 0.05
N PRO A 285 -36.29 6.71 -0.46
CA PRO A 285 -36.59 5.69 -1.48
C PRO A 285 -35.99 5.95 -2.87
N SER A 286 -35.34 7.09 -3.08
CA SER A 286 -34.57 7.39 -4.29
C SER A 286 -33.18 6.75 -4.29
N LEU A 287 -32.69 6.31 -3.12
CA LEU A 287 -31.43 5.59 -2.99
C LEU A 287 -31.74 4.10 -3.14
N GLN A 288 -31.26 3.50 -4.24
CA GLN A 288 -31.58 2.13 -4.63
C GLN A 288 -30.29 1.37 -4.94
N ASP A 289 -30.34 0.06 -4.68
CA ASP A 289 -29.33 -0.93 -5.04
C ASP A 289 -29.56 -1.31 -6.51
N HIS A 290 -28.76 -0.73 -7.40
CA HIS A 290 -28.89 -0.87 -8.86
C HIS A 290 -28.01 -2.02 -9.38
N ASP A 291 -26.89 -2.31 -8.73
CA ASP A 291 -25.99 -3.40 -9.13
C ASP A 291 -26.35 -4.77 -8.51
N GLY A 292 -27.24 -4.78 -7.51
CA GLY A 292 -27.77 -5.97 -6.87
C GLY A 292 -26.80 -6.62 -5.87
N ASP A 293 -25.76 -5.92 -5.42
CA ASP A 293 -24.73 -6.45 -4.52
C ASP A 293 -25.14 -6.43 -3.04
N GLN A 294 -26.37 -6.01 -2.74
CA GLN A 294 -27.00 -5.87 -1.41
C GLN A 294 -26.59 -4.61 -0.64
N TYR A 295 -25.84 -3.72 -1.26
CA TYR A 295 -25.50 -2.42 -0.72
C TYR A 295 -26.14 -1.32 -1.58
N VAL A 296 -26.15 -0.11 -1.04
CA VAL A 296 -26.42 1.11 -1.79
C VAL A 296 -25.18 1.96 -1.62
N ASP A 297 -24.57 2.36 -2.73
CA ASP A 297 -23.37 3.19 -2.77
C ASP A 297 -23.35 4.20 -3.93
N ASP A 298 -22.26 4.97 -4.06
CA ASP A 298 -22.14 6.00 -5.09
C ASP A 298 -22.27 5.42 -6.52
N PHE A 299 -21.78 4.19 -6.73
CA PHE A 299 -21.81 3.53 -8.04
C PHE A 299 -23.24 3.10 -8.40
N ASP A 300 -24.04 2.66 -7.43
CA ASP A 300 -25.47 2.41 -7.67
C ASP A 300 -26.21 3.65 -8.16
N LEU A 301 -25.94 4.81 -7.54
CA LEU A 301 -26.58 6.07 -7.92
C LEU A 301 -26.14 6.51 -9.32
N PHE A 302 -24.88 6.28 -9.66
CA PHE A 302 -24.36 6.49 -11.01
C PHE A 302 -25.09 5.59 -12.02
N LEU A 303 -25.15 4.27 -11.78
CA LEU A 303 -25.84 3.33 -12.66
C LEU A 303 -27.30 3.72 -12.84
N GLY A 304 -28.01 4.04 -11.77
CA GLY A 304 -29.42 4.42 -11.82
C GLY A 304 -29.72 5.74 -12.55
N VAL A 305 -28.73 6.62 -12.73
CA VAL A 305 -28.88 7.88 -13.49
C VAL A 305 -28.52 7.70 -14.96
N PHE A 306 -27.49 6.90 -15.26
CA PHE A 306 -26.93 6.78 -16.60
C PHE A 306 -27.42 5.55 -17.38
N ASP A 307 -28.04 4.55 -16.75
CA ASP A 307 -28.80 3.51 -17.45
C ASP A 307 -30.14 4.12 -17.91
N VAL A 308 -30.17 4.62 -19.14
CA VAL A 308 -31.30 5.41 -19.66
C VAL A 308 -32.41 4.52 -20.21
N ASP A 309 -32.09 3.27 -20.58
CA ASP A 309 -33.05 2.34 -21.17
C ASP A 309 -33.47 1.16 -20.27
N ASP A 310 -33.04 1.18 -19.01
CA ASP A 310 -33.35 0.24 -17.93
C ASP A 310 -32.94 -1.21 -18.32
N ASP A 311 -31.77 -1.38 -18.94
CA ASP A 311 -31.23 -2.68 -19.33
C ASP A 311 -30.11 -3.23 -18.43
N ASP A 312 -29.85 -2.54 -17.31
CA ASP A 312 -28.83 -2.80 -16.30
C ASP A 312 -27.40 -2.61 -16.83
N LEU A 313 -27.22 -1.89 -17.95
CA LEU A 313 -25.93 -1.57 -18.55
C LEU A 313 -25.78 -0.05 -18.66
N VAL A 314 -24.59 0.47 -18.40
CA VAL A 314 -24.22 1.84 -18.76
C VAL A 314 -23.12 1.78 -19.80
N VAL A 315 -23.47 2.04 -21.06
CA VAL A 315 -22.51 1.92 -22.17
C VAL A 315 -21.71 3.21 -22.30
N TYR A 316 -20.38 3.11 -22.22
CA TYR A 316 -19.48 4.25 -22.46
C TYR A 316 -18.65 4.11 -23.75
N ASP A 317 -18.48 2.88 -24.24
CA ASP A 317 -17.82 2.60 -25.53
C ASP A 317 -18.57 1.49 -26.29
N SER A 318 -19.50 1.88 -27.15
CA SER A 318 -20.30 0.94 -27.96
C SER A 318 -19.48 0.10 -28.95
N ASP A 319 -18.30 0.56 -29.41
CA ASP A 319 -17.42 -0.21 -30.29
C ASP A 319 -16.71 -1.32 -29.49
N MET A 320 -16.30 -1.01 -28.26
CA MET A 320 -15.74 -1.98 -27.30
C MET A 320 -16.81 -2.99 -26.86
N ALA A 321 -18.01 -2.52 -26.50
CA ALA A 321 -19.15 -3.38 -26.16
C ALA A 321 -19.54 -4.31 -27.31
N GLN A 322 -19.52 -3.82 -28.55
CA GLN A 322 -19.73 -4.67 -29.72
C GLN A 322 -18.67 -5.77 -29.83
N THR A 323 -17.41 -5.43 -29.57
CA THR A 323 -16.27 -6.36 -29.62
C THR A 323 -16.36 -7.41 -28.51
N ALA A 324 -16.83 -7.02 -27.33
CA ALA A 324 -17.10 -7.90 -26.18
C ALA A 324 -18.30 -8.84 -26.39
N GLY A 325 -19.19 -8.52 -27.34
CA GLY A 325 -20.25 -9.41 -27.79
C GLY A 325 -21.67 -8.97 -27.41
N TYR A 326 -21.86 -7.75 -26.91
CA TYR A 326 -23.18 -7.19 -26.59
C TYR A 326 -24.01 -6.84 -27.83
N GLY A 327 -23.38 -6.73 -28.99
CA GLY A 327 -24.06 -6.44 -30.25
C GLY A 327 -23.95 -4.97 -30.64
N VAL A 328 -25.07 -4.31 -30.94
CA VAL A 328 -25.09 -2.88 -31.26
C VAL A 328 -25.85 -2.20 -30.14
N LEU A 329 -25.11 -1.59 -29.21
CA LEU A 329 -25.65 -0.75 -28.15
C LEU A 329 -25.44 0.72 -28.50
N THR A 330 -26.03 1.62 -27.70
CA THR A 330 -25.87 3.07 -27.83
C THR A 330 -25.13 3.59 -26.61
N ASP A 331 -24.17 4.50 -26.79
CA ASP A 331 -23.49 5.12 -25.66
C ASP A 331 -24.49 5.93 -24.81
N GLU A 332 -24.39 5.78 -23.50
CA GLU A 332 -25.21 6.44 -22.48
C GLU A 332 -24.39 7.38 -21.58
N PHE A 333 -23.08 7.13 -21.49
CA PHE A 333 -22.17 7.93 -20.69
C PHE A 333 -20.98 8.42 -21.51
N ASP A 334 -20.83 9.75 -21.61
CA ASP A 334 -19.70 10.42 -22.28
C ASP A 334 -19.14 11.61 -21.48
N ALA A 335 -19.58 11.79 -20.23
CA ALA A 335 -19.21 12.94 -19.40
C ALA A 335 -17.76 12.85 -18.89
N ASP A 336 -17.26 11.64 -18.61
CA ASP A 336 -15.89 11.39 -18.16
C ASP A 336 -15.42 9.99 -18.63
N ASN A 337 -14.92 9.91 -19.86
CA ASN A 337 -14.46 8.63 -20.43
C ASN A 337 -13.23 8.07 -19.70
N ASP A 338 -12.43 8.92 -19.06
CA ASP A 338 -11.28 8.49 -18.28
C ASP A 338 -11.74 7.77 -17.01
N LEU A 339 -12.77 8.29 -16.33
CA LEU A 339 -13.42 7.59 -15.23
C LEU A 339 -14.01 6.25 -15.69
N ALA A 340 -14.79 6.24 -16.77
CA ALA A 340 -15.44 5.01 -17.23
C ALA A 340 -14.43 3.90 -17.56
N ALA A 341 -13.36 4.23 -18.29
CA ALA A 341 -12.30 3.28 -18.59
C ALA A 341 -11.55 2.81 -17.33
N MET A 342 -11.42 3.66 -16.30
CA MET A 342 -10.81 3.28 -15.03
C MET A 342 -11.71 2.32 -14.22
N LEU A 343 -13.02 2.52 -14.25
CA LEU A 343 -14.00 1.65 -13.60
C LEU A 343 -14.05 0.28 -14.27
N ASP A 344 -14.15 0.23 -15.60
CA ASP A 344 -14.19 -1.02 -16.38
C ASP A 344 -12.88 -1.83 -16.23
N ALA A 345 -11.74 -1.14 -16.13
CA ALA A 345 -10.43 -1.76 -15.89
C ALA A 345 -10.16 -2.14 -14.41
N ALA A 346 -11.04 -1.79 -13.47
CA ALA A 346 -10.86 -2.10 -12.05
C ALA A 346 -10.98 -3.62 -11.79
N ASP A 347 -10.32 -4.09 -10.72
CA ASP A 347 -10.30 -5.52 -10.33
C ASP A 347 -9.91 -6.45 -11.51
N PRO A 348 -8.71 -6.31 -12.10
CA PRO A 348 -8.39 -6.96 -13.37
C PRO A 348 -8.35 -8.50 -13.30
N ASP A 349 -8.11 -9.09 -12.13
CA ASP A 349 -8.22 -10.54 -11.89
C ASP A 349 -9.60 -10.88 -11.30
N ARG A 350 -10.66 -10.67 -12.10
CA ARG A 350 -12.06 -10.78 -11.64
C ARG A 350 -12.42 -12.17 -11.12
N ASN A 351 -11.69 -13.19 -11.56
CA ASN A 351 -11.89 -14.58 -11.18
C ASN A 351 -10.99 -15.05 -10.01
N GLY A 352 -9.93 -14.29 -9.69
CA GLY A 352 -9.06 -14.49 -8.52
C GLY A 352 -8.13 -15.69 -8.64
N ASP A 353 -7.72 -16.06 -9.86
CA ASP A 353 -6.79 -17.17 -10.09
C ASP A 353 -5.33 -16.74 -10.24
N GLY A 354 -5.07 -15.43 -10.16
CA GLY A 354 -3.75 -14.81 -10.29
C GLY A 354 -3.33 -14.58 -11.74
N VAL A 355 -4.20 -14.77 -12.72
CA VAL A 355 -3.90 -14.62 -14.15
C VAL A 355 -4.97 -13.79 -14.83
N ILE A 356 -4.60 -12.60 -15.31
CA ILE A 356 -5.48 -11.76 -16.13
C ILE A 356 -5.55 -12.34 -17.55
N ASP A 357 -6.67 -12.94 -17.92
CA ASP A 357 -6.88 -13.54 -19.24
C ASP A 357 -8.29 -13.32 -19.82
N GLY A 358 -8.63 -14.06 -20.88
CA GLY A 358 -9.93 -13.92 -21.56
C GLY A 358 -11.13 -14.35 -20.72
N LEU A 359 -10.93 -15.06 -19.61
CA LEU A 359 -11.97 -15.35 -18.62
C LEU A 359 -12.36 -14.07 -17.87
N ASP A 360 -11.41 -13.21 -17.52
CA ASP A 360 -11.70 -11.94 -16.86
C ASP A 360 -12.44 -10.99 -17.79
N THR A 361 -12.03 -10.92 -19.07
CA THR A 361 -12.80 -10.18 -20.10
C THR A 361 -14.21 -10.74 -20.25
N ALA A 362 -14.39 -12.06 -20.21
CA ALA A 362 -15.73 -12.67 -20.24
C ALA A 362 -16.55 -12.40 -18.96
N MET A 363 -15.88 -12.02 -17.87
CA MET A 363 -16.46 -11.53 -16.62
C MET A 363 -16.61 -10.01 -16.60
N GLY A 364 -16.45 -9.35 -17.75
CA GLY A 364 -16.74 -7.95 -18.00
C GLY A 364 -15.53 -7.02 -17.97
N LEU A 365 -14.30 -7.52 -17.85
CA LEU A 365 -13.11 -6.65 -17.82
C LEU A 365 -12.85 -5.99 -19.19
N ASN A 366 -12.75 -4.67 -19.21
CA ASN A 366 -12.49 -3.86 -20.40
C ASN A 366 -13.45 -4.21 -21.54
N ASP A 367 -14.74 -4.21 -21.22
CA ASP A 367 -15.80 -4.64 -22.13
C ASP A 367 -16.65 -3.50 -22.70
N GLY A 368 -16.41 -2.25 -22.30
CA GLY A 368 -17.08 -1.05 -22.81
C GLY A 368 -18.40 -0.72 -22.13
N VAL A 369 -18.75 -1.48 -21.08
CA VAL A 369 -20.00 -1.38 -20.34
C VAL A 369 -19.69 -1.30 -18.85
N LEU A 370 -20.38 -0.42 -18.13
CA LEU A 370 -20.35 -0.36 -16.67
C LEU A 370 -21.60 -1.02 -16.12
N ASP A 371 -21.42 -2.03 -15.27
CA ASP A 371 -22.49 -2.75 -14.57
C ASP A 371 -22.00 -3.41 -13.26
N ALA A 372 -22.80 -4.32 -12.71
CA ALA A 372 -22.51 -5.04 -11.47
C ALA A 372 -21.20 -5.86 -11.46
N ARG A 373 -20.55 -6.04 -12.61
CA ARG A 373 -19.32 -6.83 -12.73
C ARG A 373 -18.07 -6.00 -12.50
N ASP A 374 -18.12 -4.67 -12.58
CA ASP A 374 -16.95 -3.79 -12.41
C ASP A 374 -16.55 -3.61 -10.94
N ARG A 375 -17.47 -3.88 -10.01
CA ARG A 375 -17.22 -3.96 -8.56
C ARG A 375 -16.43 -2.76 -8.04
N TYR A 376 -16.98 -1.57 -8.26
CA TYR A 376 -16.37 -0.31 -7.83
C TYR A 376 -15.97 -0.35 -6.35
N ALA A 377 -14.77 0.16 -6.09
CA ALA A 377 -14.28 0.51 -4.77
C ALA A 377 -13.25 1.63 -4.91
N LYS A 378 -13.44 2.73 -4.18
CA LYS A 378 -12.44 3.79 -4.08
C LYS A 378 -11.14 3.26 -3.49
N ILE A 379 -11.29 2.46 -2.42
CA ILE A 379 -10.22 1.73 -1.77
C ILE A 379 -10.62 0.25 -1.69
N ARG A 380 -9.87 -0.62 -2.35
CA ARG A 380 -9.93 -2.08 -2.16
C ARG A 380 -8.88 -2.49 -1.14
N GLY A 381 -9.19 -2.33 0.13
CA GLY A 381 -8.29 -2.51 1.25
C GLY A 381 -8.93 -2.05 2.55
N HIS A 382 -8.10 -1.69 3.52
CA HIS A 382 -8.55 -1.05 4.76
C HIS A 382 -7.77 0.24 5.01
N MET A 383 -8.36 1.13 5.79
CA MET A 383 -7.73 2.38 6.22
C MET A 383 -7.30 2.26 7.68
N SER A 384 -6.04 2.59 7.94
CA SER A 384 -5.44 2.59 9.28
C SER A 384 -5.04 4.00 9.67
N PHE A 385 -5.66 4.54 10.72
CA PHE A 385 -5.41 5.88 11.23
C PHE A 385 -4.68 5.80 12.57
N ALA A 386 -3.58 6.54 12.70
CA ALA A 386 -2.90 6.68 13.99
C ALA A 386 -3.73 7.51 14.99
N VAL A 387 -4.55 8.43 14.47
CA VAL A 387 -5.41 9.31 15.29
C VAL A 387 -6.62 8.56 15.86
N ASP A 388 -7.13 9.03 16.99
CA ASP A 388 -8.43 8.62 17.53
C ASP A 388 -9.57 9.28 16.73
N SER A 389 -10.61 8.51 16.38
CA SER A 389 -11.76 9.06 15.64
C SER A 389 -12.47 10.18 16.42
N THR A 390 -12.58 10.07 17.74
CA THR A 390 -13.24 11.10 18.57
C THR A 390 -12.48 12.41 18.54
N ASP A 391 -11.15 12.36 18.54
CA ASP A 391 -10.31 13.57 18.48
C ASP A 391 -10.45 14.26 17.12
N TRP A 392 -10.45 13.48 16.03
CA TRP A 392 -10.68 14.00 14.67
C TRP A 392 -12.08 14.62 14.55
N GLU A 393 -13.13 13.88 14.92
CA GLU A 393 -14.52 14.34 14.86
C GLU A 393 -14.76 15.57 15.74
N SER A 394 -14.11 15.64 16.91
CA SER A 394 -14.21 16.78 17.81
C SER A 394 -13.56 18.03 17.22
N ALA A 395 -12.39 17.89 16.59
CA ALA A 395 -11.71 19.00 15.93
C ALA A 395 -12.55 19.54 14.77
N ARG A 396 -13.20 18.64 14.02
CA ARG A 396 -14.00 18.95 12.84
C ARG A 396 -15.43 19.40 13.16
N SER A 397 -15.98 18.98 14.30
CA SER A 397 -17.41 19.07 14.61
C SER A 397 -18.33 18.37 13.60
N ALA A 398 -17.87 17.27 13.00
CA ALA A 398 -18.57 16.43 12.03
C ALA A 398 -18.02 14.98 12.11
N SER A 399 -18.71 14.00 11.53
CA SER A 399 -18.14 12.64 11.44
C SER A 399 -16.89 12.66 10.56
N TRP A 400 -15.94 11.76 10.82
CA TRP A 400 -14.80 11.56 9.92
C TRP A 400 -15.24 11.09 8.53
N GLN A 401 -16.39 10.41 8.44
CA GLN A 401 -17.01 9.99 7.17
C GLN A 401 -17.38 11.18 6.26
N SER A 402 -17.50 12.41 6.80
CA SER A 402 -17.67 13.64 6.00
C SER A 402 -16.43 14.01 5.15
N ARG A 403 -15.33 13.26 5.32
CA ARG A 403 -14.07 13.44 4.60
C ARG A 403 -13.52 12.16 4.01
N ALA A 404 -14.11 11.01 4.29
CA ALA A 404 -13.74 9.74 3.71
C ALA A 404 -14.88 9.26 2.78
N GLU A 405 -15.14 10.02 1.73
CA GLU A 405 -16.17 9.69 0.73
C GLU A 405 -15.71 8.55 -0.18
N GLY A 406 -16.69 7.81 -0.70
CA GLY A 406 -16.47 6.68 -1.59
C GLY A 406 -16.34 5.33 -0.87
N VAL A 407 -16.40 4.26 -1.65
CA VAL A 407 -16.54 2.90 -1.14
C VAL A 407 -15.21 2.32 -0.70
N VAL A 408 -15.19 1.70 0.49
CA VAL A 408 -14.05 0.93 1.01
C VAL A 408 -14.40 -0.55 1.09
N ARG A 409 -13.80 -1.38 0.23
CA ARG A 409 -13.97 -2.84 0.24
C ARG A 409 -12.77 -3.51 0.89
N THR A 410 -12.97 -4.10 2.06
CA THR A 410 -11.94 -4.82 2.83
C THR A 410 -12.13 -6.34 2.77
N ASP A 411 -11.13 -7.09 3.24
CA ASP A 411 -11.23 -8.52 3.49
C ASP A 411 -12.11 -8.85 4.73
N GLN A 412 -12.33 -10.14 5.01
CA GLN A 412 -13.18 -10.55 6.14
C GLN A 412 -12.51 -10.42 7.52
N ILE A 413 -11.24 -10.02 7.58
CA ILE A 413 -10.41 -10.07 8.79
C ILE A 413 -10.14 -8.64 9.31
N HIS A 414 -10.04 -7.66 8.42
CA HIS A 414 -9.79 -6.26 8.75
C HIS A 414 -11.07 -5.44 8.62
N PRO A 415 -11.38 -4.55 9.58
CA PRO A 415 -12.46 -3.59 9.40
C PRO A 415 -12.07 -2.55 8.33
N PRO A 416 -13.05 -1.92 7.66
CA PRO A 416 -12.80 -0.90 6.62
C PRO A 416 -11.96 0.27 7.13
N ALA A 417 -12.19 0.71 8.37
CA ALA A 417 -11.43 1.76 9.05
C ALA A 417 -11.02 1.32 10.46
N SER A 418 -9.76 1.55 10.81
CA SER A 418 -9.18 1.33 12.14
C SER A 418 -8.56 2.62 12.67
N PHE A 419 -8.75 2.91 13.96
CA PHE A 419 -8.25 4.11 14.64
C PHE A 419 -7.36 3.76 15.82
N ASN A 420 -6.51 4.70 16.25
CA ASN A 420 -5.45 4.47 17.24
C ASN A 420 -4.49 3.32 16.85
N VAL A 421 -4.26 3.13 15.55
CA VAL A 421 -3.29 2.14 15.07
C VAL A 421 -1.89 2.65 15.38
N ALA A 422 -1.10 1.85 16.10
CA ALA A 422 0.23 2.22 16.57
C ALA A 422 1.31 1.28 16.01
N GLU A 423 2.56 1.57 16.32
CA GLU A 423 3.66 0.63 16.04
C GLU A 423 3.41 -0.72 16.75
N PRO A 424 3.72 -1.86 16.09
CA PRO A 424 4.41 -1.99 14.80
C PRO A 424 3.50 -1.93 13.55
N GLU A 425 2.19 -1.86 13.69
CA GLU A 425 1.24 -1.94 12.56
C GLU A 425 1.25 -0.68 11.67
N LEU A 426 1.56 0.48 12.25
CA LEU A 426 1.71 1.74 11.53
C LEU A 426 2.96 2.49 12.03
N VAL A 427 4.03 2.45 11.22
CA VAL A 427 5.38 2.90 11.61
C VAL A 427 5.65 4.34 11.17
N SER A 428 6.27 5.14 12.06
CA SER A 428 6.71 6.48 11.70
C SER A 428 7.91 6.43 10.76
N LEU A 429 7.81 7.14 9.64
CA LEU A 429 8.80 7.23 8.59
C LEU A 429 9.55 8.55 8.69
N THR A 430 10.86 8.47 8.68
CA THR A 430 11.73 9.64 8.57
C THR A 430 12.72 9.42 7.46
N SER A 431 13.25 10.50 6.90
CA SER A 431 14.25 10.37 5.85
C SER A 431 15.45 9.52 6.36
N GLU A 432 15.85 9.66 7.63
CA GLU A 432 17.02 8.97 8.20
C GLU A 432 16.97 7.45 8.12
N MET A 433 15.76 6.86 8.12
CA MET A 433 15.56 5.42 7.97
C MET A 433 16.07 4.87 6.63
N PHE A 434 16.26 5.72 5.63
CA PHE A 434 16.65 5.34 4.28
C PHE A 434 18.15 5.53 4.00
N LEU A 435 18.97 5.86 5.01
CA LEU A 435 20.42 6.06 4.84
C LEU A 435 21.12 4.82 4.24
N ASN A 436 20.79 3.64 4.77
CA ASN A 436 21.39 2.40 4.31
C ASN A 436 20.84 2.00 2.93
N SER A 437 19.54 2.24 2.67
CA SER A 437 18.89 1.87 1.41
C SER A 437 19.39 2.69 0.22
N THR A 438 19.88 3.91 0.43
CA THR A 438 20.40 4.76 -0.66
C THR A 438 21.84 4.43 -1.06
N THR A 439 22.60 3.73 -0.22
CA THR A 439 24.07 3.55 -0.38
C THR A 439 24.44 2.89 -1.71
N TRP A 440 23.72 1.84 -2.12
CA TRP A 440 24.02 1.14 -3.37
C TRP A 440 23.85 2.05 -4.60
N TYR A 441 22.77 2.84 -4.63
CA TYR A 441 22.48 3.77 -5.72
C TYR A 441 23.55 4.89 -5.78
N GLU A 442 23.96 5.41 -4.63
CA GLU A 442 25.02 6.43 -4.56
C GLU A 442 26.35 5.88 -5.09
N ASP A 443 26.75 4.68 -4.64
CA ASP A 443 27.99 4.03 -5.08
C ASP A 443 27.98 3.77 -6.59
N LYS A 444 26.86 3.35 -7.16
CA LYS A 444 26.70 3.18 -8.61
C LYS A 444 26.91 4.49 -9.36
N ALA A 445 26.25 5.57 -8.94
CA ALA A 445 26.41 6.88 -9.57
C ALA A 445 27.83 7.46 -9.39
N ASN A 446 28.47 7.24 -8.24
CA ASN A 446 29.84 7.69 -7.94
C ASN A 446 30.91 6.99 -8.82
N LEU A 447 30.66 5.75 -9.25
CA LEU A 447 31.56 5.00 -10.14
C LEU A 447 31.44 5.44 -11.61
N ALA A 448 30.39 6.16 -11.96
CA ALA A 448 30.09 6.53 -13.32
C ALA A 448 30.88 7.74 -13.83
N SER A 449 30.78 7.99 -15.13
CA SER A 449 31.40 9.18 -15.71
C SER A 449 30.67 10.45 -15.25
N SER A 450 31.42 11.52 -14.92
CA SER A 450 30.84 12.77 -14.42
C SER A 450 29.75 13.32 -15.35
N PHE A 451 28.71 13.96 -14.79
CA PHE A 451 27.64 14.64 -15.54
C PHE A 451 28.17 15.49 -16.71
N VAL A 452 29.15 16.35 -16.46
CA VAL A 452 29.74 17.23 -17.50
C VAL A 452 30.39 16.44 -18.64
N SER A 453 31.01 15.31 -18.34
CA SER A 453 31.59 14.42 -19.37
C SER A 453 30.51 13.73 -20.19
N GLN A 454 29.40 13.32 -19.56
CA GLN A 454 28.25 12.74 -20.26
C GLN A 454 27.56 13.78 -21.15
N VAL A 455 27.33 14.99 -20.65
CA VAL A 455 26.82 16.13 -21.44
C VAL A 455 27.72 16.39 -22.66
N ALA A 456 29.05 16.44 -22.45
CA ALA A 456 29.99 16.61 -23.56
C ALA A 456 29.96 15.44 -24.56
N GLY A 457 29.78 14.20 -24.08
CA GLY A 457 29.57 13.02 -24.90
C GLY A 457 28.30 13.08 -25.75
N ASN A 458 27.27 13.77 -25.25
CA ASN A 458 26.00 14.05 -25.93
C ASN A 458 26.04 15.31 -26.83
N GLY A 459 27.24 15.78 -27.20
CA GLY A 459 27.40 16.96 -28.07
C GLY A 459 27.46 18.30 -27.35
N GLY A 460 27.40 18.30 -26.01
CA GLY A 460 27.48 19.48 -25.16
C GLY A 460 26.13 20.19 -25.00
N TRP A 461 26.05 21.06 -23.99
CA TRP A 461 24.90 21.94 -23.79
C TRP A 461 24.80 22.97 -24.94
N SER A 462 23.58 23.17 -25.46
CA SER A 462 23.29 24.06 -26.59
C SER A 462 23.34 25.55 -26.23
N GLY A 463 23.42 25.90 -24.95
CA GLY A 463 23.24 27.27 -24.46
C GLY A 463 21.78 27.63 -24.21
N GLU A 464 20.86 26.69 -24.36
CA GLU A 464 19.42 26.89 -24.13
C GLU A 464 19.11 27.02 -22.63
N THR A 465 18.36 28.07 -22.29
CA THR A 465 17.80 28.28 -20.96
C THR A 465 16.30 28.53 -21.06
N THR A 466 15.55 28.18 -20.02
CA THR A 466 14.15 28.57 -19.91
C THR A 466 14.02 30.07 -19.70
N ASP A 467 12.84 30.62 -20.02
CA ASP A 467 12.37 31.82 -19.33
C ASP A 467 12.19 31.49 -17.82
N PRO A 468 12.22 32.49 -16.92
CA PRO A 468 12.03 32.28 -15.49
C PRO A 468 10.82 31.38 -15.22
N GLU A 469 11.10 30.16 -14.77
CA GLU A 469 10.13 29.10 -14.60
C GLU A 469 9.62 29.11 -13.16
N SER A 470 8.31 29.17 -12.97
CA SER A 470 7.69 29.05 -11.65
C SER A 470 7.85 27.64 -11.08
N VAL A 471 8.05 27.56 -9.77
CA VAL A 471 8.06 26.31 -9.01
C VAL A 471 6.95 26.39 -7.96
N PRO A 472 6.00 25.46 -7.92
CA PRO A 472 5.84 24.34 -8.84
C PRO A 472 5.51 24.80 -10.26
N TRP A 473 5.91 24.01 -11.26
CA TRP A 473 5.56 24.28 -12.66
C TRP A 473 4.04 24.25 -12.82
N GLY A 474 3.46 25.19 -13.56
CA GLY A 474 2.01 25.22 -13.80
C GLY A 474 1.14 25.71 -12.62
N SER A 475 1.68 25.83 -11.40
CA SER A 475 0.91 26.29 -10.25
C SER A 475 0.70 27.81 -10.23
N SER A 476 -0.49 28.24 -9.80
CA SER A 476 -0.82 29.65 -9.55
C SER A 476 -0.19 30.18 -8.26
N GLY A 477 0.21 29.29 -7.34
CA GLY A 477 0.78 29.58 -6.02
C GLY A 477 2.30 29.42 -5.96
N SER A 478 3.04 29.90 -6.96
CA SER A 478 4.48 29.61 -7.05
C SER A 478 5.32 30.19 -5.89
N TYR A 479 6.29 29.38 -5.47
CA TYR A 479 7.23 29.65 -4.39
C TYR A 479 8.44 30.48 -4.84
N ASP A 480 8.99 30.10 -6.00
CA ASP A 480 10.25 30.61 -6.55
C ASP A 480 10.26 30.59 -8.10
N LEU A 481 11.25 31.24 -8.70
CA LEU A 481 11.52 31.29 -10.13
C LEU A 481 12.94 30.79 -10.47
N PHE A 482 13.03 29.86 -11.41
CA PHE A 482 14.30 29.29 -11.88
C PHE A 482 14.57 29.61 -13.34
N ASP A 483 15.79 30.09 -13.62
CA ASP A 483 16.33 30.15 -14.99
C ASP A 483 17.08 28.83 -15.26
N ARG A 484 16.40 27.85 -15.84
CA ARG A 484 16.93 26.47 -15.95
C ARG A 484 17.78 26.32 -17.19
N GLN A 485 18.90 25.60 -17.09
CA GLN A 485 19.58 25.08 -18.27
C GLN A 485 18.76 23.94 -18.87
N VAL A 486 18.60 23.92 -20.18
CA VAL A 486 17.82 22.88 -20.88
C VAL A 486 18.75 21.86 -21.53
N TYR A 487 18.58 20.58 -21.17
CA TYR A 487 19.23 19.44 -21.80
C TYR A 487 18.20 18.65 -22.59
N ARG A 488 18.37 18.54 -23.91
CA ARG A 488 17.41 17.88 -24.81
C ARG A 488 18.00 16.64 -25.45
N ASN A 489 17.20 15.56 -25.54
CA ASN A 489 17.53 14.35 -26.31
C ASN A 489 18.91 13.75 -25.96
N MET A 490 19.32 13.85 -24.69
CA MET A 490 20.59 13.32 -24.21
C MET A 490 20.39 11.95 -23.57
N ILE A 491 21.41 11.09 -23.68
CA ILE A 491 21.44 9.79 -23.02
C ILE A 491 22.47 9.84 -21.89
N PHE A 492 22.01 9.61 -20.67
CA PHE A 492 22.82 9.47 -19.48
C PHE A 492 22.81 8.01 -19.06
N GLY A 493 23.99 7.44 -18.77
CA GLY A 493 24.13 6.09 -18.24
C GLY A 493 24.88 6.16 -16.92
N ASP A 494 24.27 5.67 -15.84
CA ASP A 494 24.61 5.94 -14.43
C ASP A 494 25.11 7.39 -14.23
N VAL A 495 24.32 8.28 -13.66
CA VAL A 495 24.68 9.70 -13.62
C VAL A 495 24.47 10.30 -12.24
N LYS A 496 25.51 10.99 -11.76
CA LYS A 496 25.43 11.88 -10.60
C LYS A 496 25.20 13.31 -11.09
N ILE A 497 23.97 13.81 -10.96
CA ILE A 497 23.58 15.18 -11.30
C ILE A 497 24.07 16.09 -10.17
N PRO A 498 25.02 17.00 -10.44
CA PRO A 498 25.65 17.76 -9.38
C PRO A 498 24.72 18.79 -8.77
N MET A 499 24.97 19.11 -7.50
CA MET A 499 24.30 20.18 -6.79
C MET A 499 24.35 21.51 -7.57
N GLY A 500 23.25 22.26 -7.54
CA GLY A 500 23.14 23.54 -8.25
C GLY A 500 22.85 23.44 -9.75
N THR A 501 22.62 22.23 -10.28
CA THR A 501 22.30 22.02 -11.70
C THR A 501 20.96 22.67 -12.07
N ASN A 502 19.93 22.49 -11.22
CA ASN A 502 18.61 23.13 -11.34
C ASN A 502 18.03 23.13 -12.77
N ALA A 503 18.24 22.03 -13.51
CA ALA A 503 18.01 21.97 -14.95
C ALA A 503 16.59 21.52 -15.31
N LEU A 504 16.28 21.72 -16.59
CA LEU A 504 15.18 21.07 -17.29
C LEU A 504 15.78 20.02 -18.24
N PHE A 505 15.37 18.77 -18.09
CA PHE A 505 15.68 17.70 -19.03
C PHE A 505 14.46 17.44 -19.89
N VAL A 506 14.62 17.41 -21.22
CA VAL A 506 13.53 17.16 -22.17
C VAL A 506 13.88 16.01 -23.10
N ASP A 507 13.02 15.00 -23.18
CA ASP A 507 13.21 13.80 -24.02
C ASP A 507 14.57 13.10 -23.77
N CYS A 508 15.11 13.21 -22.55
CA CYS A 508 16.37 12.55 -22.16
C CYS A 508 16.13 11.11 -21.71
N TYR A 509 17.14 10.26 -21.90
CA TYR A 509 17.19 8.89 -21.40
C TYR A 509 18.13 8.83 -20.19
N PHE A 510 17.69 8.17 -19.13
CA PHE A 510 18.48 7.86 -17.94
C PHE A 510 18.54 6.34 -17.79
N ILE A 511 19.71 5.76 -18.01
CA ILE A 511 19.95 4.32 -18.07
C ILE A 511 20.73 3.92 -16.82
N GLY A 512 20.18 3.07 -15.96
CA GLY A 512 20.76 2.77 -14.64
C GLY A 512 20.32 3.79 -13.58
N VAL A 513 21.24 4.22 -12.72
CA VAL A 513 20.92 5.12 -11.61
C VAL A 513 21.06 6.58 -12.02
N ALA A 514 19.99 7.38 -11.82
CA ALA A 514 20.05 8.84 -11.86
C ALA A 514 20.07 9.38 -10.42
N TRP A 515 21.24 9.79 -9.93
CA TRP A 515 21.44 10.31 -8.58
C TRP A 515 21.46 11.84 -8.57
N ILE A 516 20.63 12.46 -7.74
CA ILE A 516 20.56 13.92 -7.59
C ILE A 516 21.29 14.36 -6.32
N GLU A 517 22.31 15.20 -6.45
CA GLU A 517 23.01 15.76 -5.29
C GLU A 517 22.28 16.96 -4.68
N THR A 518 22.33 17.08 -3.35
CA THR A 518 21.93 18.27 -2.59
C THR A 518 22.75 18.41 -1.30
N THR A 519 22.64 19.56 -0.63
CA THR A 519 23.16 19.67 0.74
C THR A 519 22.23 18.96 1.72
N GLU A 520 22.70 17.86 2.32
CA GLU A 520 21.92 17.12 3.32
C GLU A 520 21.66 17.94 4.60
N ASP A 521 22.70 18.62 5.12
CA ASP A 521 22.60 19.49 6.31
C ASP A 521 22.00 20.87 5.98
N CYS A 522 20.85 20.87 5.30
CA CYS A 522 20.06 22.06 4.97
C CYS A 522 19.20 22.54 6.15
N THR A 523 19.74 22.49 7.37
CA THR A 523 19.00 22.67 8.63
C THR A 523 18.67 24.13 9.00
N ASN A 524 19.14 25.10 8.20
CA ASN A 524 18.85 26.50 8.47
C ASN A 524 17.40 26.83 8.07
N VAL A 525 16.65 27.47 8.97
CA VAL A 525 15.25 27.86 8.76
C VAL A 525 15.03 28.78 7.57
N ASP A 526 16.07 29.48 7.12
CA ASP A 526 16.02 30.40 5.98
C ASP A 526 16.29 29.70 4.63
N TRP A 527 16.56 28.39 4.62
CA TRP A 527 17.09 27.69 3.44
C TRP A 527 16.23 27.84 2.18
N ASN A 528 14.90 27.72 2.32
CA ASN A 528 13.96 27.89 1.21
C ASN A 528 13.91 29.34 0.68
N TYR A 529 14.11 30.32 1.55
CA TYR A 529 13.83 31.73 1.25
C TYR A 529 15.05 32.48 0.71
N VAL A 530 16.26 32.10 1.14
CA VAL A 530 17.51 32.76 0.72
C VAL A 530 17.71 32.61 -0.78
N GLY A 531 17.77 33.73 -1.49
CA GLY A 531 17.90 33.77 -2.96
C GLY A 531 16.59 33.58 -3.73
N ALA A 532 15.46 33.35 -3.05
CA ALA A 532 14.18 33.12 -3.73
C ALA A 532 13.70 34.35 -4.51
N ARG A 533 13.03 34.11 -5.63
CA ARG A 533 12.58 35.09 -6.61
C ARG A 533 11.08 35.02 -6.83
N GLU A 534 10.50 36.14 -7.22
CA GLU A 534 9.10 36.28 -7.61
C GLU A 534 8.98 37.21 -8.82
N PHE A 535 7.83 37.16 -9.50
CA PHE A 535 7.54 38.14 -10.54
C PHE A 535 7.12 39.47 -9.92
N GLY A 536 7.95 40.50 -10.07
CA GLY A 536 7.65 41.87 -9.67
C GLY A 536 6.80 42.62 -10.70
N PRO A 537 6.58 43.94 -10.50
CA PRO A 537 5.81 44.77 -11.40
C PRO A 537 6.25 44.64 -12.88
N GLY A 538 5.31 44.29 -13.75
CA GLY A 538 5.59 44.07 -15.17
C GLY A 538 6.16 42.68 -15.51
N ASN A 539 5.94 41.68 -14.63
CA ASN A 539 6.43 40.30 -14.76
C ASN A 539 7.95 40.22 -14.89
N VAL A 540 8.66 41.09 -14.16
CA VAL A 540 10.12 41.08 -14.12
C VAL A 540 10.55 40.33 -12.85
N PRO A 541 11.34 39.24 -12.96
CA PRO A 541 11.83 38.54 -11.79
C PRO A 541 12.64 39.45 -10.85
N GLN A 542 12.38 39.35 -9.56
CA GLN A 542 13.10 40.07 -8.50
C GLN A 542 13.32 39.16 -7.29
N LEU A 543 14.29 39.49 -6.43
CA LEU A 543 14.47 38.79 -5.16
C LEU A 543 13.28 39.07 -4.23
N ARG A 544 12.72 38.01 -3.67
CA ARG A 544 11.62 38.06 -2.70
C ARG A 544 12.10 38.51 -1.33
N PHE A 545 13.29 38.02 -0.92
CA PHE A 545 13.88 38.30 0.40
C PHE A 545 15.34 38.77 0.28
N PRO A 546 15.59 40.02 -0.17
CA PRO A 546 16.93 40.48 -0.54
C PRO A 546 17.94 40.62 0.61
N GLU A 547 17.47 40.61 1.86
CA GLU A 547 18.32 40.76 3.06
C GLU A 547 18.62 39.43 3.78
N MET A 548 17.99 38.33 3.36
CA MET A 548 18.19 37.02 3.99
C MET A 548 19.51 36.37 3.54
N THR A 549 20.18 35.69 4.47
CA THR A 549 21.43 34.96 4.22
C THR A 549 21.50 33.70 5.07
N VAL A 550 22.19 32.68 4.59
CA VAL A 550 22.50 31.45 5.34
C VAL A 550 24.00 31.32 5.58
N ASP A 551 24.40 30.82 6.73
CA ASP A 551 25.78 30.42 6.99
C ASP A 551 25.94 28.92 6.75
N ILE A 552 26.78 28.54 5.79
CA ILE A 552 27.14 27.15 5.47
C ILE A 552 28.63 26.98 5.76
N ASN A 553 28.98 26.10 6.71
CA ASN A 553 30.37 25.81 7.10
C ASN A 553 31.20 27.08 7.42
N GLY A 554 30.57 28.09 8.05
CA GLY A 554 31.20 29.35 8.43
C GLY A 554 31.39 30.36 7.30
N MET A 555 30.78 30.14 6.13
CA MET A 555 30.68 31.11 5.04
C MET A 555 29.22 31.55 4.85
N THR A 556 29.00 32.86 4.74
CA THR A 556 27.68 33.45 4.52
C THR A 556 27.34 33.49 3.03
N TYR A 557 26.16 32.99 2.68
CA TYR A 557 25.62 32.95 1.32
C TYR A 557 24.29 33.70 1.26
N SER A 558 24.06 34.40 0.14
CA SER A 558 22.80 35.11 -0.15
C SER A 558 21.89 34.35 -1.11
N ASP A 559 22.28 33.14 -1.51
CA ASP A 559 21.53 32.27 -2.41
C ASP A 559 21.84 30.80 -2.11
N THR A 560 20.81 30.02 -1.78
CA THR A 560 20.90 28.57 -1.54
C THR A 560 20.67 27.74 -2.80
N THR A 561 20.25 28.35 -3.91
CA THR A 561 20.02 27.67 -5.19
C THR A 561 21.23 26.85 -5.68
N PRO A 562 22.48 27.32 -5.58
CA PRO A 562 23.66 26.53 -5.97
C PRO A 562 23.98 25.37 -5.02
N PHE A 563 23.30 25.28 -3.88
CA PHE A 563 23.50 24.28 -2.82
C PHE A 563 22.38 23.23 -2.75
N SER A 564 21.48 23.26 -3.73
CA SER A 564 20.33 22.36 -3.82
C SER A 564 20.02 22.04 -5.28
N ASN A 565 19.04 21.19 -5.51
CA ASN A 565 18.58 20.87 -6.86
C ASN A 565 17.05 20.91 -6.94
N ASN A 566 16.55 21.78 -7.79
CA ASN A 566 15.17 21.78 -8.23
C ASN A 566 15.18 21.36 -9.70
N LEU A 567 14.74 20.15 -10.03
CA LEU A 567 14.85 19.57 -11.36
C LEU A 567 13.48 19.31 -11.97
N ARG A 568 13.36 19.51 -13.28
CA ARG A 568 12.20 19.08 -14.07
C ARG A 568 12.65 18.12 -15.16
N PHE A 569 11.94 17.00 -15.28
CA PHE A 569 12.11 16.00 -16.33
C PHE A 569 10.83 15.96 -17.14
N ASP A 570 10.93 16.26 -18.43
CA ASP A 570 9.80 16.47 -19.32
C ASP A 570 9.89 15.49 -20.50
N GLY A 571 9.00 14.49 -20.53
CA GLY A 571 9.07 13.41 -21.53
C GLY A 571 10.31 12.50 -21.39
N CYS A 572 10.90 12.40 -20.21
CA CYS A 572 12.12 11.63 -20.00
C CYS A 572 11.86 10.13 -19.84
N THR A 573 12.79 9.30 -20.33
CA THR A 573 12.72 7.83 -20.16
C THR A 573 13.74 7.38 -19.13
N PHE A 574 13.28 6.78 -18.04
CA PHE A 574 14.10 6.16 -17.01
C PHE A 574 14.11 4.64 -17.20
N LEU A 575 15.27 4.08 -17.48
CA LEU A 575 15.52 2.65 -17.50
C LEU A 575 16.32 2.27 -16.25
N GLY A 576 15.68 2.36 -15.08
CA GLY A 576 16.33 2.25 -13.76
C GLY A 576 15.69 3.15 -12.70
N THR A 577 16.48 3.53 -11.70
CA THR A 577 16.03 4.23 -10.49
C THR A 577 16.41 5.71 -10.50
N LEU A 578 15.47 6.58 -10.12
CA LEU A 578 15.72 7.98 -9.77
C LEU A 578 15.95 8.09 -8.25
N ALA A 579 17.15 8.45 -7.84
CA ALA A 579 17.55 8.54 -6.43
C ALA A 579 18.23 9.88 -6.14
N GLY A 580 18.45 10.20 -4.87
CA GLY A 580 19.17 11.41 -4.50
C GLY A 580 19.68 11.41 -3.07
N ASP A 581 20.52 12.40 -2.80
CA ASP A 581 20.99 12.74 -1.46
C ASP A 581 19.79 13.01 -0.54
N ARG A 582 19.99 12.93 0.76
CA ARG A 582 18.88 13.00 1.71
C ARG A 582 18.86 14.32 2.49
N PRO A 583 18.05 15.32 2.10
CA PRO A 583 17.91 16.53 2.89
C PRO A 583 17.32 16.23 4.28
N LEU A 584 17.97 16.76 5.32
CA LEU A 584 17.52 16.59 6.72
C LEU A 584 16.31 17.45 7.06
N GLU A 585 16.10 18.56 6.34
CA GLU A 585 14.92 19.42 6.47
C GLU A 585 14.16 19.48 5.15
N TYR A 586 12.83 19.57 5.25
CA TYR A 586 11.98 19.64 4.07
C TYR A 586 12.04 21.02 3.41
N THR A 587 12.82 21.07 2.34
CA THR A 587 13.19 22.31 1.64
C THR A 587 12.65 22.32 0.21
N HIS A 588 11.34 22.11 0.07
CA HIS A 588 10.61 21.95 -1.20
C HIS A 588 10.79 23.08 -2.23
N TRP A 589 11.21 24.29 -1.85
CA TRP A 589 11.49 25.36 -2.83
C TRP A 589 12.82 25.08 -3.57
N ARG A 590 13.72 24.38 -2.89
CA ARG A 590 15.12 24.14 -3.27
C ARG A 590 15.39 22.71 -3.71
N ASN A 591 14.74 21.74 -3.07
CA ASN A 591 14.87 20.31 -3.29
C ASN A 591 13.53 19.75 -3.80
N LYS A 592 13.36 19.78 -5.12
CA LYS A 592 12.13 19.36 -5.79
C LYS A 592 12.42 18.64 -7.10
N VAL A 593 11.67 17.60 -7.37
CA VAL A 593 11.68 16.87 -8.64
C VAL A 593 10.30 16.96 -9.25
N GLN A 594 10.21 17.35 -10.52
CA GLN A 594 8.94 17.39 -11.24
C GLN A 594 9.05 16.50 -12.47
N LEU A 595 8.15 15.54 -12.61
CA LEU A 595 8.03 14.65 -13.76
C LEU A 595 6.83 15.10 -14.59
N THR A 596 7.08 15.74 -15.74
CA THR A 596 6.05 16.24 -16.66
C THR A 596 6.10 15.54 -18.00
N GLY A 597 5.09 15.79 -18.85
CA GLY A 597 4.96 15.17 -20.16
C GLY A 597 4.90 13.65 -20.07
N ASN A 598 5.26 12.96 -21.16
CA ASN A 598 5.32 11.50 -21.22
C ASN A 598 6.61 10.95 -20.56
N SER A 599 6.81 11.28 -19.29
CA SER A 599 7.93 10.72 -18.52
C SER A 599 7.58 9.28 -18.10
N ARG A 600 8.49 8.33 -18.35
CA ARG A 600 8.22 6.89 -18.20
C ARG A 600 9.36 6.16 -17.50
N PHE A 601 9.03 5.19 -16.66
CA PHE A 601 10.00 4.34 -15.95
C PHE A 601 9.78 2.89 -16.33
N PHE A 602 10.86 2.19 -16.65
CA PHE A 602 10.85 0.75 -16.86
C PHE A 602 12.13 0.13 -16.33
N ILE A 603 12.04 -1.10 -15.84
CA ILE A 603 13.21 -1.88 -15.43
C ILE A 603 13.07 -3.36 -15.81
N ASP A 604 11.84 -3.83 -15.91
CA ASP A 604 11.52 -5.15 -16.42
C ASP A 604 11.47 -5.15 -17.97
N PRO A 605 12.35 -5.90 -18.65
CA PRO A 605 12.31 -6.05 -20.10
C PRO A 605 11.08 -6.80 -20.63
N GLU A 606 10.30 -7.45 -19.76
CA GLU A 606 9.09 -8.21 -20.09
C GLU A 606 7.79 -7.47 -19.76
N ASP A 607 7.89 -6.24 -19.22
CA ASP A 607 6.75 -5.38 -18.92
C ASP A 607 5.86 -5.17 -20.16
N ALA A 608 4.58 -5.53 -20.06
CA ALA A 608 3.61 -5.42 -21.15
C ALA A 608 3.47 -3.98 -21.67
N ASP A 609 3.61 -3.00 -20.79
CA ASP A 609 3.50 -1.59 -21.12
C ASP A 609 4.72 -1.11 -21.89
N LEU A 610 5.92 -1.52 -21.46
CA LEU A 610 7.15 -1.31 -22.24
C LEU A 610 7.00 -1.91 -23.63
N LEU A 611 6.41 -3.11 -23.74
CA LEU A 611 6.23 -3.81 -25.00
C LEU A 611 5.18 -3.17 -25.92
N ALA A 612 4.25 -2.40 -25.35
CA ALA A 612 3.26 -1.62 -26.09
C ALA A 612 3.82 -0.29 -26.63
N GLU A 613 4.95 0.19 -26.09
CA GLU A 613 5.57 1.45 -26.52
C GLU A 613 6.02 1.40 -28.00
N PRO A 614 5.90 2.51 -28.75
CA PRO A 614 6.35 2.57 -30.14
C PRO A 614 7.83 2.24 -30.36
N ASP A 615 8.67 2.44 -29.35
CA ASP A 615 10.11 2.18 -29.33
C ASP A 615 10.52 1.00 -28.42
N ALA A 616 9.57 0.12 -28.06
CA ALA A 616 9.75 -1.07 -27.22
C ALA A 616 11.03 -1.86 -27.50
N ALA A 617 11.31 -2.15 -28.78
CA ALA A 617 12.47 -2.94 -29.19
C ALA A 617 13.82 -2.30 -28.79
N VAL A 618 13.88 -0.96 -28.71
CA VAL A 618 15.07 -0.23 -28.24
C VAL A 618 15.18 -0.32 -26.73
N LEU A 619 14.10 -0.05 -26.01
CA LEU A 619 14.06 -0.08 -24.55
C LEU A 619 14.42 -1.47 -24.00
N GLN A 620 13.77 -2.51 -24.53
CA GLN A 620 14.03 -3.90 -24.16
C GLN A 620 15.49 -4.28 -24.43
N GLY A 621 16.03 -3.87 -25.59
CA GLY A 621 17.43 -4.14 -25.93
C GLY A 621 18.44 -3.51 -24.96
N ILE A 622 18.13 -2.31 -24.43
CA ILE A 622 18.95 -1.64 -23.42
C ILE A 622 18.87 -2.38 -22.08
N LEU A 623 17.66 -2.73 -21.63
CA LEU A 623 17.46 -3.44 -20.36
C LEU A 623 18.13 -4.83 -20.37
N LEU A 624 17.96 -5.60 -21.45
CA LEU A 624 18.62 -6.92 -21.57
C LEU A 624 20.15 -6.85 -21.65
N ALA A 625 20.72 -5.68 -21.94
CA ALA A 625 22.16 -5.47 -21.91
C ALA A 625 22.69 -5.14 -20.51
N MET A 626 21.83 -4.75 -19.57
CA MET A 626 22.22 -4.49 -18.18
C MET A 626 22.48 -5.80 -17.42
N PRO A 627 23.41 -5.80 -16.45
CA PRO A 627 23.58 -6.92 -15.54
C PRO A 627 22.27 -7.24 -14.81
N GLU A 628 21.92 -8.52 -14.73
CA GLU A 628 20.69 -8.98 -14.06
C GLU A 628 20.61 -8.52 -12.60
N ALA A 629 21.71 -8.68 -11.84
CA ALA A 629 21.77 -8.21 -10.45
C ALA A 629 21.52 -6.71 -10.29
N ASP A 630 21.93 -5.88 -11.26
CA ASP A 630 21.67 -4.44 -11.23
C ASP A 630 20.20 -4.14 -11.52
N ARG A 631 19.57 -4.89 -12.43
CA ARG A 631 18.14 -4.80 -12.68
C ARG A 631 17.32 -5.24 -11.48
N GLU A 632 17.71 -6.33 -10.82
CA GLU A 632 17.03 -6.81 -9.61
C GLU A 632 17.08 -5.79 -8.47
N GLU A 633 18.22 -5.12 -8.29
CA GLU A 633 18.35 -4.09 -7.26
C GLU A 633 17.54 -2.83 -7.57
N MET A 634 17.54 -2.38 -8.83
CA MET A 634 16.71 -1.24 -9.26
C MET A 634 15.21 -1.58 -9.33
N ALA A 635 14.84 -2.85 -9.49
CA ALA A 635 13.44 -3.27 -9.43
C ALA A 635 12.80 -3.11 -8.05
N LYS A 636 13.60 -3.01 -6.98
CA LYS A 636 13.12 -2.73 -5.62
C LYS A 636 12.47 -1.33 -5.50
N THR A 637 12.88 -0.38 -6.34
CA THR A 637 12.34 0.99 -6.34
C THR A 637 12.67 1.74 -7.63
N SER A 638 11.64 2.30 -8.26
CA SER A 638 11.81 3.28 -9.34
C SER A 638 12.20 4.67 -8.82
N MET A 639 11.92 4.98 -7.54
CA MET A 639 12.19 6.30 -6.96
C MET A 639 12.54 6.26 -5.45
N MET A 640 13.74 6.72 -5.13
CA MET A 640 14.30 6.80 -3.76
C MET A 640 14.74 8.23 -3.45
N LEU A 641 13.79 9.09 -3.08
CA LEU A 641 13.97 10.53 -2.82
C LEU A 641 13.45 10.94 -1.42
N PRO A 642 13.92 10.31 -0.33
CA PRO A 642 13.47 10.65 1.03
C PRO A 642 13.73 12.13 1.36
N GLY A 643 12.69 12.84 1.83
CA GLY A 643 12.78 14.26 2.18
C GLY A 643 12.66 15.25 1.01
N TRP A 644 12.49 14.78 -0.22
CA TRP A 644 12.26 15.64 -1.40
C TRP A 644 10.78 15.94 -1.62
N SER A 645 10.49 17.10 -2.21
CA SER A 645 9.18 17.34 -2.84
C SER A 645 9.17 16.73 -4.23
N VAL A 646 8.14 15.97 -4.57
CA VAL A 646 8.01 15.35 -5.88
C VAL A 646 6.65 15.65 -6.48
N ASP A 647 6.64 16.13 -7.72
CA ASP A 647 5.40 16.26 -8.50
C ASP A 647 5.45 15.29 -9.67
N VAL A 648 4.37 14.57 -9.90
CA VAL A 648 4.24 13.58 -10.96
C VAL A 648 3.03 13.89 -11.83
N GLY A 649 3.28 13.88 -13.13
CA GLY A 649 2.28 13.99 -14.17
C GLY A 649 2.22 15.38 -14.80
N ASN A 650 1.27 15.54 -15.72
CA ASN A 650 1.01 16.82 -16.38
C ASN A 650 -0.29 17.41 -15.82
N PHE A 651 -0.39 18.73 -15.75
CA PHE A 651 -1.63 19.42 -15.35
C PHE A 651 -2.73 19.33 -16.42
N ASP A 652 -2.46 18.66 -17.54
CA ASP A 652 -3.40 18.34 -18.62
C ASP A 652 -3.72 16.84 -18.62
N SER A 653 -4.98 16.46 -18.90
CA SER A 653 -5.45 15.06 -18.96
C SER A 653 -5.03 14.36 -20.26
N ASP A 654 -3.75 14.02 -20.37
CA ASP A 654 -3.29 13.12 -21.43
C ASP A 654 -3.25 11.68 -20.90
N THR A 655 -4.25 10.87 -21.25
CA THR A 655 -4.30 9.43 -20.93
C THR A 655 -3.55 8.57 -21.93
N THR A 656 -3.03 9.14 -23.03
CA THR A 656 -2.22 8.37 -23.98
C THR A 656 -0.86 7.96 -23.41
N THR A 657 -0.46 8.57 -22.29
CA THR A 657 0.80 8.35 -21.62
C THR A 657 0.65 8.41 -20.10
N LYS A 658 0.94 7.31 -19.40
CA LYS A 658 0.77 7.17 -17.94
C LYS A 658 2.15 7.09 -17.29
N VAL A 659 2.45 7.93 -16.29
CA VAL A 659 3.70 7.78 -15.53
C VAL A 659 3.58 6.52 -14.69
N LYS A 660 4.44 5.53 -14.95
CA LYS A 660 4.45 4.26 -14.20
C LYS A 660 5.57 4.29 -13.18
N LEU A 661 5.24 4.00 -11.94
CA LEU A 661 6.18 3.85 -10.84
C LEU A 661 6.01 2.44 -10.28
N SER A 662 7.12 1.78 -9.97
CA SER A 662 7.10 0.45 -9.39
C SER A 662 8.04 0.28 -8.20
N GLY A 663 7.72 -0.69 -7.34
CA GLY A 663 8.46 -1.02 -6.13
C GLY A 663 8.11 -0.12 -4.95
N THR A 664 9.07 0.07 -4.03
CA THR A 664 8.91 0.94 -2.86
C THR A 664 9.27 2.39 -3.22
N ILE A 665 8.27 3.22 -3.48
CA ILE A 665 8.42 4.64 -3.83
C ILE A 665 8.59 5.46 -2.55
N VAL A 666 9.72 6.14 -2.40
CA VAL A 666 10.05 6.90 -1.18
C VAL A 666 10.24 8.36 -1.54
N THR A 667 9.45 9.25 -0.93
CA THR A 667 9.52 10.70 -1.13
C THR A 667 9.38 11.45 0.20
N GLY A 668 9.71 12.75 0.23
CA GLY A 668 9.35 13.60 1.37
C GLY A 668 7.84 13.85 1.37
N LEU A 669 7.34 14.47 0.29
CA LEU A 669 5.93 14.52 -0.10
C LEU A 669 5.86 14.24 -1.60
N ILE A 670 4.72 13.72 -2.05
CA ILE A 670 4.44 13.55 -3.47
C ILE A 670 3.07 14.09 -3.82
N ASP A 671 3.00 14.80 -4.94
CA ASP A 671 1.78 15.16 -5.61
C ASP A 671 1.69 14.46 -6.96
N VAL A 672 0.57 13.83 -7.26
CA VAL A 672 0.32 13.10 -8.50
C VAL A 672 -0.94 13.65 -9.15
N ARG A 673 -0.82 14.15 -10.39
CA ARG A 673 -1.92 14.75 -11.16
C ARG A 673 -1.91 14.22 -12.60
N GLY A 674 -3.06 14.22 -13.26
CA GLY A 674 -3.21 13.62 -14.59
C GLY A 674 -3.16 12.09 -14.53
N SER A 675 -2.34 11.44 -15.35
CA SER A 675 -2.33 9.98 -15.51
C SER A 675 -1.09 9.32 -14.90
N ALA A 676 -1.27 8.48 -13.88
CA ALA A 676 -0.19 7.76 -13.22
C ALA A 676 -0.58 6.37 -12.71
N ASP A 677 0.36 5.42 -12.73
CA ASP A 677 0.22 4.07 -12.17
C ASP A 677 1.32 3.84 -11.16
N VAL A 678 0.98 3.47 -9.94
CA VAL A 678 1.93 3.06 -8.92
C VAL A 678 1.68 1.60 -8.61
N HIS A 679 2.62 0.72 -8.97
CA HIS A 679 2.57 -0.70 -8.65
C HIS A 679 3.61 -1.04 -7.57
N GLY A 680 3.16 -1.11 -6.31
CA GLY A 680 4.00 -1.29 -5.14
C GLY A 680 3.49 -0.47 -3.96
N THR A 681 4.41 0.16 -3.23
CA THR A 681 4.10 0.94 -2.02
C THR A 681 4.59 2.37 -2.20
N LEU A 682 3.72 3.34 -1.93
CA LEU A 682 4.08 4.75 -1.82
C LEU A 682 4.27 5.16 -0.36
N MET A 683 5.45 5.70 -0.04
CA MET A 683 5.86 6.10 1.31
C MET A 683 6.30 7.55 1.33
N THR A 684 5.76 8.34 2.25
CA THR A 684 6.21 9.72 2.49
C THR A 684 6.95 9.84 3.81
N THR A 685 8.00 10.68 3.85
CA THR A 685 8.89 10.80 5.01
C THR A 685 8.80 12.16 5.71
N PHE A 686 8.09 13.14 5.13
CA PHE A 686 7.96 14.45 5.76
C PHE A 686 6.69 14.55 6.61
N ARG A 687 6.90 14.83 7.90
CA ARG A 687 5.83 15.19 8.83
C ARG A 687 5.89 16.68 9.17
N PRO A 688 4.90 17.50 8.78
CA PRO A 688 4.92 18.92 9.10
C PRO A 688 4.78 19.15 10.61
N THR A 689 5.66 19.98 11.19
CA THR A 689 5.63 20.32 12.62
C THR A 689 5.62 21.84 12.78
N GLU A 690 4.71 22.37 13.61
CA GLU A 690 4.63 23.80 13.88
C GLU A 690 5.99 24.36 14.33
N THR A 691 6.35 25.55 13.85
CA THR A 691 7.59 26.27 14.20
C THR A 691 8.90 25.57 13.80
N GLN A 692 8.85 24.52 12.99
CA GLN A 692 10.02 23.78 12.49
C GLN A 692 10.06 23.75 10.96
N GLY A 693 11.25 23.56 10.40
CA GLY A 693 11.48 23.48 8.95
C GLY A 693 10.75 24.59 8.18
N PRO A 694 9.90 24.24 7.18
CA PRO A 694 9.19 25.21 6.36
C PRO A 694 8.09 26.00 7.11
N LEU A 695 7.71 25.59 8.32
CA LEU A 695 6.70 26.23 9.16
C LEU A 695 7.30 27.19 10.21
N TYR A 696 8.61 27.43 10.17
CA TYR A 696 9.31 28.25 11.17
C TYR A 696 8.74 29.68 11.30
N TYR A 697 8.47 30.35 10.18
CA TYR A 697 7.97 31.73 10.16
C TYR A 697 6.45 31.86 10.39
N GLY A 698 5.82 30.80 10.88
CA GLY A 698 4.37 30.68 10.99
C GLY A 698 3.77 29.95 9.79
N GLY A 699 2.62 29.33 10.03
CA GLY A 699 1.96 28.39 9.13
C GLY A 699 1.34 27.27 9.95
N THR A 700 0.54 26.44 9.30
CA THR A 700 -0.19 25.35 9.93
C THR A 700 0.21 24.02 9.28
N PRO A 701 0.26 22.91 10.04
CA PRO A 701 0.63 21.61 9.49
C PRO A 701 -0.28 21.13 8.35
N ASP A 702 -1.53 21.59 8.32
CA ASP A 702 -2.53 21.23 7.30
C ASP A 702 -2.28 21.83 5.90
N ALA A 703 -1.29 22.72 5.77
CA ALA A 703 -0.83 23.27 4.50
C ALA A 703 0.10 22.33 3.71
N PHE A 704 0.44 21.16 4.25
CA PHE A 704 1.26 20.14 3.61
C PHE A 704 0.48 18.84 3.50
N ASN A 705 0.49 18.26 2.30
CA ASN A 705 -0.27 17.07 1.95
C ASN A 705 0.52 16.19 0.97
N THR A 706 0.07 14.95 0.85
CA THR A 706 0.35 14.06 -0.27
C THR A 706 -0.92 14.01 -1.10
N THR A 707 -0.88 14.62 -2.29
CA THR A 707 -2.07 14.82 -3.09
C THR A 707 -2.08 13.89 -4.30
N LEU A 708 -3.13 13.08 -4.40
CA LEU A 708 -3.39 12.19 -5.52
C LEU A 708 -4.69 12.67 -6.19
N GLY A 709 -4.58 13.19 -7.40
CA GLY A 709 -5.68 13.84 -8.11
C GLY A 709 -5.72 15.34 -7.89
N TYR A 710 -6.88 15.96 -8.11
CA TYR A 710 -7.03 17.41 -8.13
C TYR A 710 -7.78 17.92 -6.90
N PHE A 711 -7.16 18.87 -6.22
CA PHE A 711 -7.72 19.60 -5.09
C PHE A 711 -7.39 21.10 -5.23
N GLY A 712 -8.27 21.94 -4.72
CA GLY A 712 -8.08 23.39 -4.79
C GLY A 712 -7.43 23.97 -3.53
N PRO A 713 -7.04 25.26 -3.57
CA PRO A 713 -6.58 25.98 -2.38
C PRO A 713 -7.58 25.99 -1.22
N GLU A 714 -8.88 25.88 -1.49
CA GLU A 714 -9.91 25.80 -0.45
C GLU A 714 -9.85 24.48 0.33
N ASP A 715 -9.40 23.38 -0.30
CA ASP A 715 -9.17 22.07 0.34
C ASP A 715 -7.83 21.99 1.09
N GLY A 716 -7.05 23.08 1.06
CA GLY A 716 -5.72 23.16 1.67
C GLY A 716 -4.58 22.76 0.74
N ASP A 717 -4.86 22.52 -0.55
CA ASP A 717 -3.83 22.33 -1.58
C ASP A 717 -3.53 23.65 -2.29
N ALA A 718 -2.55 24.40 -1.77
CA ALA A 718 -2.13 25.67 -2.35
C ALA A 718 -1.35 25.52 -3.67
N GLU A 719 -0.82 24.32 -3.96
CA GLU A 719 -0.14 24.01 -5.23
C GLU A 719 -1.14 23.65 -6.34
N GLY A 720 -2.31 23.14 -5.95
CA GLY A 720 -3.37 22.63 -6.81
C GLY A 720 -4.11 23.64 -7.69
N VAL A 721 -4.91 23.09 -8.59
CA VAL A 721 -5.75 23.82 -9.56
C VAL A 721 -7.21 23.55 -9.22
N ASP A 722 -8.03 24.60 -9.24
CA ASP A 722 -9.48 24.45 -9.09
C ASP A 722 -10.05 23.76 -10.33
N VAL A 723 -10.81 22.68 -10.13
CA VAL A 723 -11.48 21.92 -11.20
C VAL A 723 -12.47 22.78 -12.01
N ASN A 724 -12.92 23.90 -11.43
CA ASN A 724 -13.78 24.88 -12.08
C ASN A 724 -13.01 25.94 -12.89
N ASP A 725 -11.67 25.92 -12.88
CA ASP A 725 -10.87 26.84 -13.69
C ASP A 725 -11.10 26.56 -15.18
N PRO A 726 -11.38 27.58 -16.02
CA PRO A 726 -11.49 27.42 -17.48
C PRO A 726 -10.29 26.76 -18.16
N GLY A 727 -9.13 26.69 -17.50
CA GLY A 727 -7.92 26.00 -17.96
C GLY A 727 -7.79 24.54 -17.51
N PHE A 728 -8.74 23.99 -16.73
CA PHE A 728 -8.69 22.61 -16.27
C PHE A 728 -8.81 21.63 -17.44
N GLY A 729 -7.79 20.77 -17.59
CA GLY A 729 -7.67 19.87 -18.73
C GLY A 729 -8.52 18.61 -18.63
N GLY A 730 -8.87 18.18 -17.41
CA GLY A 730 -9.51 16.90 -17.08
C GLY A 730 -8.79 16.21 -15.92
N PHE A 731 -9.35 15.11 -15.41
CA PHE A 731 -8.82 14.42 -14.23
C PHE A 731 -7.72 13.39 -14.53
N GLY A 732 -7.69 12.81 -15.73
CA GLY A 732 -6.82 11.67 -16.03
C GLY A 732 -7.19 10.42 -15.21
N GLN A 733 -6.24 9.52 -15.00
CA GLN A 733 -6.43 8.28 -14.23
C GLN A 733 -5.24 7.99 -13.32
N ILE A 734 -5.48 7.88 -12.02
CA ILE A 734 -4.45 7.50 -11.05
C ILE A 734 -4.83 6.18 -10.39
N THR A 735 -3.94 5.20 -10.50
CA THR A 735 -4.10 3.91 -9.82
C THR A 735 -2.91 3.64 -8.92
N ILE A 736 -3.15 3.28 -7.68
CA ILE A 736 -2.13 2.74 -6.77
C ILE A 736 -2.51 1.31 -6.47
N ARG A 737 -1.61 0.38 -6.74
CA ARG A 737 -1.85 -1.06 -6.56
C ARG A 737 -0.73 -1.63 -5.73
N TYR A 738 -1.09 -2.19 -4.60
CA TYR A 738 -0.16 -2.86 -3.73
C TYR A 738 0.40 -4.12 -4.41
N ASP A 739 1.72 -4.24 -4.43
CA ASP A 739 2.41 -5.45 -4.87
C ASP A 739 2.91 -6.21 -3.65
N GLU A 740 2.29 -7.35 -3.39
CA GLU A 740 2.66 -8.20 -2.27
C GLU A 740 3.95 -8.98 -2.47
N ALA A 741 4.34 -9.18 -3.73
CA ALA A 741 5.58 -9.84 -4.12
C ALA A 741 6.73 -8.85 -4.30
N ALA A 742 6.51 -7.56 -4.04
CA ALA A 742 7.50 -6.53 -4.21
C ALA A 742 8.75 -6.81 -3.35
N LYS A 743 9.91 -6.84 -4.02
CA LYS A 743 11.20 -6.88 -3.32
C LYS A 743 11.41 -5.54 -2.62
N LEU A 744 11.63 -5.56 -1.32
CA LEU A 744 11.88 -4.34 -0.55
C LEU A 744 13.34 -3.90 -0.61
N PRO A 745 13.62 -2.59 -0.60
CA PRO A 745 14.96 -2.07 -0.34
C PRO A 745 15.51 -2.57 1.00
N ASP A 746 16.79 -2.96 0.99
CA ASP A 746 17.54 -3.24 2.19
C ASP A 746 17.79 -1.97 2.99
N GLY A 747 17.92 -2.07 4.30
CA GLY A 747 18.27 -0.94 5.16
C GLY A 747 17.09 -0.18 5.75
N ILE A 748 15.86 -0.39 5.25
CA ILE A 748 14.64 0.16 5.85
C ILE A 748 14.27 -0.69 7.07
N PRO A 749 14.27 -0.15 8.31
CA PRO A 749 13.82 -0.85 9.49
C PRO A 749 12.30 -1.10 9.39
N TRP A 750 11.89 -2.37 9.35
CA TRP A 750 10.47 -2.73 9.29
C TRP A 750 10.16 -4.02 10.05
N PRO A 751 8.97 -4.16 10.65
CA PRO A 751 8.50 -5.40 11.26
C PRO A 751 8.54 -6.61 10.32
N LEU A 752 8.78 -7.79 10.89
CA LEU A 752 8.65 -9.07 10.19
C LEU A 752 7.24 -9.63 10.28
N THR A 753 6.70 -10.06 9.14
CA THR A 753 5.43 -10.78 9.08
C THR A 753 5.69 -12.27 8.83
N ALA A 754 4.88 -13.12 9.48
CA ALA A 754 4.84 -14.55 9.22
C ALA A 754 3.59 -14.90 8.39
N SER A 755 3.78 -15.28 7.13
CA SER A 755 2.70 -15.51 6.16
C SER A 755 2.51 -17.00 5.88
N PRO A 756 1.28 -17.53 5.89
CA PRO A 756 1.03 -18.95 5.65
C PRO A 756 1.20 -19.33 4.16
N GLU A 757 2.00 -20.37 3.89
CA GLU A 757 2.15 -20.94 2.56
C GLU A 757 1.08 -22.00 2.32
N SER A 758 -0.08 -21.60 1.80
CA SER A 758 -1.21 -22.51 1.57
C SER A 758 -0.84 -23.78 0.77
N PRO A 759 0.01 -23.74 -0.29
CA PRO A 759 0.42 -24.94 -1.03
C PRO A 759 1.27 -25.93 -0.20
N SER A 760 1.89 -25.47 0.89
CA SER A 760 2.68 -26.30 1.80
C SER A 760 1.83 -27.15 2.75
N TRP A 761 0.51 -26.93 2.78
CA TRP A 761 -0.38 -27.68 3.66
C TRP A 761 -0.35 -29.18 3.33
N TYR A 762 -0.17 -30.01 4.35
CA TYR A 762 -0.36 -31.45 4.19
C TYR A 762 -0.79 -32.16 5.49
N GLU A 763 -1.51 -33.27 5.31
CA GLU A 763 -1.83 -34.21 6.38
C GLU A 763 -0.74 -35.30 6.50
N GLY A 764 -0.24 -35.54 7.72
CA GLY A 764 0.76 -36.59 8.00
C GLY A 764 2.17 -36.10 8.32
N GLY A 765 2.30 -34.95 8.98
CA GLY A 765 3.57 -34.34 9.40
C GLY A 765 4.52 -35.22 10.21
N LEU A 766 5.79 -34.84 10.24
CA LEU A 766 6.78 -35.41 11.16
C LEU A 766 6.64 -34.75 12.53
N TRP A 767 6.20 -35.54 13.53
CA TRP A 767 6.14 -35.09 14.92
C TRP A 767 7.48 -35.31 15.62
#